data_AF-A0A0D3F7N8-F1
#
_entry.id   AF-A0A0D3F7N8-F1
#
_cell.length_a   1.000
_cell.length_b   1.000
_cell.length_c   1.000
_cell.angle_alpha   90.00
_cell.angle_beta   90.00
_cell.angle_gamma   90.00
#
_symmetry.space_group_name_H-M   'P 1'
#
loop_
_entity.id
_entity.type
_entity.pdbx_description
1 polymer ?
#
loop_
_entity_poly.entity_id
_entity_poly.type
_entity_poly.pdbx_seq_one_letter_code
_entity_poly.pdbx_strand_id
1 'polypeptide(L)'
;MARFANGSVVISMDDTHVLSTVAAAKSSEPVRDFLPLTVDYQEKQYAQGVIPTTYMRREGAPKERELLCGRIIDRPIRPLFPPGFYHEVQIMVNVISSDGKQDPDVMAANASSAALMLSDIPWNGPIGVIRVGRIDGNFVLNPTVDELGLSDLNLVYACSRDKTLMIDVQAREITERDLQAGMKLAHAEAVKCIDPQLRLAERAGKKKKEYRISLISDKSYEKIRTLSEAPIEEVFTDSTYGKFERGEALENITQSVKAKLEEECDEDSLKFLHKAVDTVRKQVIRKRIIEKGLRVDGRQLDEVRPLYCESSTYPILHGSALFSRGDTQVLCTVTLGAPGDAQRLDSIVGPPTKRFMLHYSFPPFSINEVAKRGGLNRREVGHGTLAEKALLAVLPPEGEFPYTVRVNSEVMASDGSTSMASVCGGSMALMDAGIPVREHVAGVSVGLVSEVDQTTGDISSYRILTDILGLEDHLGDMDFKIAGTRRGITAIQLDIKPAGIPLDIICESLEPARKARNQILDRMDQEISSARAFNDGSSPRLATLSFSSDSLRKLLFHRKKIEQETGARVSVSDGTVTIVAKTQPIMDKAVEKVEFLVGREIEVGRTYKGVVSSIKEYGAFVEFNGGQQGLLHISELSHEKVSKVSDVVSVGQVLSLTCIGQDLRGNIKLSLKATLPHAHEKKDLASKHTDPLPSQEVVGWTAVENMRSKDANAEPSISKDEDNMIEETPGCSTPAVIIRSAAECDAQDVTDDPKKKRPKVAKSSPKPSKPASERQEVKRASAKKTSGASTAKKNKKEKADSSNDVLDVIPEQNKSNITNYSSPSNFRSGSMKLGDVVTAKVYQIRAYGLVLELSDGVRGMHKFAENGHKDFEVGEELLVKCSSFNAKGIPVFSLLD
;
A
#
# COMPACT_ATOMS: atom_id res chain seq x y z
N MET A 1 7.34 -20.20 -25.78
CA MET A 1 8.54 -20.94 -25.34
C MET A 1 8.08 -22.34 -24.89
N ALA A 2 8.70 -22.99 -23.89
CA ALA A 2 8.13 -24.11 -23.11
C ALA A 2 7.30 -25.18 -23.88
N ARG A 3 7.84 -25.72 -24.99
CA ARG A 3 7.10 -26.55 -25.96
C ARG A 3 6.46 -27.84 -25.41
N PHE A 4 6.85 -28.30 -24.23
CA PHE A 4 6.29 -29.51 -23.58
C PHE A 4 5.03 -29.25 -22.74
N ALA A 5 4.66 -27.98 -22.51
CA ALA A 5 3.43 -27.63 -21.79
C ALA A 5 2.16 -27.99 -22.59
N ASN A 6 1.02 -28.15 -21.91
CA ASN A 6 -0.27 -28.26 -22.57
C ASN A 6 -0.59 -26.96 -23.33
N GLY A 7 -0.32 -25.79 -22.74
CA GLY A 7 -0.30 -24.50 -23.45
C GLY A 7 0.82 -23.58 -22.96
N SER A 8 1.26 -22.63 -23.80
CA SER A 8 2.24 -21.61 -23.41
C SER A 8 2.15 -20.38 -24.30
N VAL A 9 2.13 -19.20 -23.67
CA VAL A 9 2.13 -17.88 -24.33
C VAL A 9 3.16 -16.97 -23.66
N VAL A 10 3.82 -16.14 -24.45
CA VAL A 10 4.52 -14.95 -23.96
C VAL A 10 3.70 -13.74 -24.40
N ILE A 11 3.32 -12.88 -23.45
CA ILE A 11 2.80 -11.54 -23.75
C ILE A 11 3.90 -10.52 -23.46
N SER A 12 3.95 -9.48 -24.27
CA SER A 12 4.85 -8.33 -24.12
C SER A 12 4.07 -7.04 -24.21
N MET A 13 4.45 -6.05 -23.40
CA MET A 13 3.99 -4.67 -23.46
C MET A 13 5.21 -3.82 -23.12
N ASP A 14 5.65 -3.02 -24.09
CA ASP A 14 6.98 -2.41 -24.10
C ASP A 14 8.08 -3.45 -23.78
N ASP A 15 9.07 -3.10 -22.97
CA ASP A 15 10.15 -4.00 -22.53
C ASP A 15 9.72 -5.01 -21.44
N THR A 16 8.46 -4.99 -20.99
CA THR A 16 7.95 -5.96 -20.02
C THR A 16 7.44 -7.23 -20.71
N HIS A 17 7.97 -8.39 -20.30
CA HIS A 17 7.71 -9.70 -20.90
C HIS A 17 7.26 -10.73 -19.85
N VAL A 18 6.09 -11.34 -20.07
CA VAL A 18 5.50 -12.35 -19.16
C VAL A 18 5.24 -13.66 -19.91
N LEU A 19 5.81 -14.75 -19.40
CA LEU A 19 5.58 -16.12 -19.88
C LEU A 19 4.56 -16.82 -18.99
N SER A 20 3.41 -17.20 -19.56
CA SER A 20 2.49 -18.17 -18.94
C SER A 20 2.64 -19.55 -19.58
N THR A 21 2.50 -20.58 -18.75
CA THR A 21 2.53 -21.99 -19.12
C THR A 21 1.45 -22.74 -18.35
N VAL A 22 0.76 -23.65 -19.03
CA VAL A 22 -0.32 -24.46 -18.48
C VAL A 22 0.01 -25.93 -18.68
N ALA A 23 -0.13 -26.75 -17.63
CA ALA A 23 0.01 -28.19 -17.66
C ALA A 23 -1.17 -28.87 -16.95
N ALA A 24 -1.55 -30.07 -17.39
CA ALA A 24 -2.61 -30.88 -16.77
C ALA A 24 -2.21 -32.34 -16.56
N ALA A 25 -2.62 -32.93 -15.45
CA ALA A 25 -2.36 -34.33 -15.12
C ALA A 25 -3.11 -35.29 -16.06
N LYS A 26 -2.39 -36.30 -16.57
CA LYS A 26 -2.92 -37.28 -17.55
C LYS A 26 -3.94 -38.24 -16.94
N SER A 27 -3.85 -38.51 -15.64
CA SER A 27 -4.74 -39.37 -14.86
C SER A 27 -5.48 -38.55 -13.81
N SER A 28 -6.78 -38.78 -13.69
CA SER A 28 -7.53 -38.44 -12.47
C SER A 28 -7.20 -39.47 -11.38
N GLU A 29 -6.93 -39.02 -10.16
CA GLU A 29 -7.00 -39.91 -9.00
C GLU A 29 -8.46 -40.35 -8.76
N PRO A 30 -8.73 -41.52 -8.14
CA PRO A 30 -10.04 -42.17 -8.26
C PRO A 30 -11.22 -41.42 -7.62
N VAL A 31 -10.94 -40.57 -6.63
CA VAL A 31 -11.91 -39.70 -5.95
C VAL A 31 -11.22 -38.38 -5.59
N ARG A 32 -11.58 -37.30 -6.29
CA ARG A 32 -11.39 -35.91 -5.86
C ARG A 32 -12.73 -35.19 -6.10
N ASP A 33 -13.09 -34.31 -5.18
CA ASP A 33 -14.37 -33.59 -5.08
C ASP A 33 -14.25 -32.10 -5.46
N PHE A 34 -13.04 -31.54 -5.38
CA PHE A 34 -12.69 -30.18 -5.79
C PHE A 34 -11.78 -30.14 -7.04
N LEU A 35 -11.78 -29.02 -7.76
CA LEU A 35 -10.86 -28.73 -8.87
C LEU A 35 -9.45 -28.40 -8.33
N PRO A 36 -8.43 -29.26 -8.58
CA PRO A 36 -7.06 -29.02 -8.15
C PRO A 36 -6.33 -28.10 -9.17
N LEU A 37 -6.84 -26.88 -9.31
CA LEU A 37 -6.18 -25.79 -10.03
C LEU A 37 -5.20 -25.08 -9.10
N THR A 38 -3.93 -25.02 -9.50
CA THR A 38 -2.86 -24.26 -8.84
C THR A 38 -2.33 -23.19 -9.79
N VAL A 39 -2.37 -21.94 -9.38
CA VAL A 39 -1.75 -20.82 -10.11
C VAL A 39 -0.54 -20.29 -9.35
N ASP A 40 0.63 -20.31 -9.98
CA ASP A 40 1.89 -19.84 -9.41
C ASP A 40 2.47 -18.73 -10.28
N TYR A 41 2.38 -17.49 -9.80
CA TYR A 41 3.02 -16.32 -10.42
C TYR A 41 4.34 -16.01 -9.69
N GLN A 42 5.41 -15.69 -10.42
CA GLN A 42 6.76 -15.47 -9.86
C GLN A 42 7.50 -14.29 -10.49
N GLU A 43 8.09 -13.45 -9.63
CA GLU A 43 8.89 -12.27 -10.00
C GLU A 43 10.37 -12.55 -9.79
N LYS A 44 11.06 -12.89 -10.89
CA LYS A 44 12.49 -13.20 -10.88
C LYS A 44 13.31 -11.92 -10.93
N GLN A 45 14.31 -11.81 -10.06
CA GLN A 45 15.11 -10.58 -9.95
C GLN A 45 15.98 -10.35 -11.20
N TYR A 46 16.29 -11.43 -11.95
CA TYR A 46 16.93 -11.33 -13.26
C TYR A 46 16.09 -10.56 -14.29
N ALA A 47 14.77 -10.40 -14.10
CA ALA A 47 13.92 -9.63 -15.02
C ALA A 47 14.30 -8.13 -15.08
N GLN A 48 15.00 -7.63 -14.05
CA GLN A 48 15.61 -6.30 -14.00
C GLN A 48 17.16 -6.36 -14.01
N GLY A 49 17.74 -7.53 -14.29
CA GLY A 49 19.19 -7.75 -14.22
C GLY A 49 19.77 -7.82 -12.79
N VAL A 50 18.92 -7.91 -11.76
CA VAL A 50 19.31 -7.82 -10.34
C VAL A 50 19.58 -9.21 -9.74
N ILE A 51 20.62 -9.31 -8.90
CA ILE A 51 20.87 -10.49 -8.07
C ILE A 51 20.07 -10.37 -6.76
N PRO A 52 19.28 -11.38 -6.34
CA PRO A 52 18.45 -11.29 -5.14
C PRO A 52 19.20 -10.81 -3.88
N THR A 53 18.52 -9.98 -3.10
CA THR A 53 18.95 -9.44 -1.79
C THR A 53 19.07 -10.53 -0.70
N THR A 54 18.41 -11.68 -0.90
CA THR A 54 18.35 -12.80 0.06
C THR A 54 19.72 -13.37 0.41
N TYR A 55 19.84 -13.96 1.61
CA TYR A 55 21.08 -14.59 2.09
C TYR A 55 21.65 -15.66 1.12
N MET A 56 20.78 -16.39 0.42
CA MET A 56 21.17 -17.41 -0.58
C MET A 56 21.37 -16.86 -2.00
N ARG A 57 21.19 -15.56 -2.23
CA ARG A 57 21.25 -14.92 -3.57
C ARG A 57 20.34 -15.59 -4.61
N ARG A 58 19.16 -16.03 -4.15
CA ARG A 58 18.15 -16.77 -4.91
C ARG A 58 16.75 -16.38 -4.43
N GLU A 59 15.75 -16.43 -5.31
CA GLU A 59 14.34 -16.34 -4.92
C GLU A 59 13.97 -17.46 -3.92
N GLY A 60 13.22 -17.10 -2.88
CA GLY A 60 12.86 -17.99 -1.77
C GLY A 60 11.43 -18.54 -1.89
N ALA A 61 10.71 -18.55 -0.77
CA ALA A 61 9.27 -18.76 -0.76
C ALA A 61 8.54 -17.55 -1.43
N PRO A 62 7.33 -17.74 -1.99
CA PRO A 62 6.58 -16.66 -2.62
C PRO A 62 6.27 -15.49 -1.67
N LYS A 63 6.43 -14.27 -2.18
CA LYS A 63 6.15 -13.00 -1.49
C LYS A 63 4.65 -12.67 -1.48
N GLU A 64 4.25 -11.68 -0.66
CA GLU A 64 2.87 -11.19 -0.57
C GLU A 64 2.28 -10.89 -1.96
N ARG A 65 2.96 -10.03 -2.75
CA ARG A 65 2.56 -9.68 -4.12
C ARG A 65 2.48 -10.90 -5.05
N GLU A 66 3.42 -11.84 -4.97
CA GLU A 66 3.38 -13.03 -5.83
C GLU A 66 2.14 -13.91 -5.57
N LEU A 67 1.75 -14.06 -4.30
CA LEU A 67 0.52 -14.76 -3.91
C LEU A 67 -0.74 -14.00 -4.34
N LEU A 68 -0.73 -12.66 -4.29
CA LEU A 68 -1.85 -11.80 -4.71
C LEU A 68 -2.05 -11.83 -6.23
N CYS A 69 -0.99 -11.68 -7.03
CA CYS A 69 -1.05 -11.82 -8.48
C CYS A 69 -1.54 -13.22 -8.89
N GLY A 70 -1.08 -14.28 -8.20
CA GLY A 70 -1.62 -15.63 -8.35
C GLY A 70 -3.13 -15.72 -8.10
N ARG A 71 -3.67 -14.99 -7.11
CA ARG A 71 -5.12 -14.90 -6.86
C ARG A 71 -5.87 -14.10 -7.93
N ILE A 72 -5.31 -12.98 -8.41
CA ILE A 72 -5.90 -12.17 -9.49
C ILE A 72 -6.09 -13.01 -10.77
N ILE A 73 -5.18 -13.95 -11.02
CA ILE A 73 -5.23 -14.87 -12.17
C ILE A 73 -6.19 -16.05 -11.90
N ASP A 74 -6.16 -16.65 -10.71
CA ASP A 74 -7.00 -17.81 -10.35
C ASP A 74 -8.50 -17.49 -10.34
N ARG A 75 -8.88 -16.35 -9.74
CA ARG A 75 -10.28 -15.95 -9.49
C ARG A 75 -11.17 -15.96 -10.75
N PRO A 76 -10.84 -15.28 -11.87
CA PRO A 76 -11.66 -15.30 -13.08
C PRO A 76 -11.48 -16.57 -13.93
N ILE A 77 -10.41 -17.34 -13.74
CA ILE A 77 -10.13 -18.55 -14.53
C ILE A 77 -10.86 -19.77 -13.98
N ARG A 78 -10.96 -19.91 -12.65
CA ARG A 78 -11.52 -21.07 -11.94
C ARG A 78 -12.99 -21.38 -12.29
N PRO A 79 -13.92 -20.42 -12.39
CA PRO A 79 -15.34 -20.70 -12.69
C PRO A 79 -15.61 -21.22 -14.11
N LEU A 80 -14.64 -21.06 -15.03
CA LEU A 80 -14.78 -21.44 -16.44
C LEU A 80 -14.29 -22.86 -16.74
N PHE A 81 -13.87 -23.63 -15.74
CA PHE A 81 -13.67 -25.08 -15.90
C PHE A 81 -15.02 -25.83 -15.86
N PRO A 82 -15.23 -26.84 -16.72
CA PRO A 82 -16.49 -27.61 -16.70
C PRO A 82 -16.80 -28.24 -15.33
N PRO A 83 -18.04 -28.18 -14.83
CA PRO A 83 -18.43 -28.83 -13.58
C PRO A 83 -18.07 -30.32 -13.57
N GLY A 84 -17.42 -30.80 -12.52
CA GLY A 84 -16.95 -32.19 -12.42
C GLY A 84 -15.61 -32.48 -13.14
N PHE A 85 -14.94 -31.48 -13.69
CA PHE A 85 -13.54 -31.58 -14.14
C PHE A 85 -12.59 -31.54 -12.93
N TYR A 86 -12.03 -32.69 -12.55
CA TYR A 86 -11.18 -32.85 -11.36
C TYR A 86 -9.73 -33.25 -11.68
N HIS A 87 -9.26 -32.96 -12.89
CA HIS A 87 -7.86 -33.12 -13.23
C HIS A 87 -7.03 -32.00 -12.62
N GLU A 88 -5.87 -32.35 -12.09
CA GLU A 88 -4.91 -31.37 -11.57
C GLU A 88 -4.37 -30.51 -12.71
N VAL A 89 -4.46 -29.19 -12.55
CA VAL A 89 -4.00 -28.19 -13.53
C VAL A 89 -3.06 -27.22 -12.83
N GLN A 90 -1.87 -27.04 -13.39
CA GLN A 90 -0.94 -26.01 -12.94
C GLN A 90 -0.80 -24.93 -14.01
N ILE A 91 -0.98 -23.67 -13.60
CA ILE A 91 -0.64 -22.49 -14.38
C ILE A 91 0.59 -21.85 -13.73
N MET A 92 1.73 -21.88 -14.42
CA MET A 92 2.94 -21.19 -13.96
C MET A 92 3.19 -19.96 -14.81
N VAL A 93 3.29 -18.80 -14.16
CA VAL A 93 3.57 -17.51 -14.79
C VAL A 93 4.86 -16.92 -14.26
N ASN A 94 5.75 -16.52 -15.15
CA ASN A 94 7.05 -15.93 -14.80
C ASN A 94 7.22 -14.61 -15.55
N VAL A 95 7.57 -13.55 -14.82
CA VAL A 95 8.08 -12.32 -15.44
C VAL A 95 9.52 -12.59 -15.89
N ILE A 96 9.79 -12.44 -17.18
CA ILE A 96 11.10 -12.70 -17.80
C ILE A 96 11.94 -11.43 -17.89
N SER A 97 11.29 -10.30 -18.15
CA SER A 97 11.89 -8.97 -18.25
C SER A 97 10.87 -7.93 -17.82
N SER A 98 11.31 -6.86 -17.17
CA SER A 98 10.51 -5.66 -16.94
C SER A 98 11.41 -4.44 -16.75
N ASP A 99 10.97 -3.32 -17.29
CA ASP A 99 11.57 -1.99 -17.09
C ASP A 99 11.08 -1.30 -15.81
N GLY A 100 10.15 -1.92 -15.08
CA GLY A 100 9.53 -1.37 -13.87
C GLY A 100 8.41 -0.34 -14.13
N LYS A 101 8.14 0.06 -15.37
CA LYS A 101 7.07 1.04 -15.69
C LYS A 101 5.70 0.38 -15.81
N GLN A 102 5.64 -0.83 -16.36
CA GLN A 102 4.40 -1.58 -16.59
C GLN A 102 4.20 -2.62 -15.49
N ASP A 103 2.98 -2.70 -14.92
CA ASP A 103 2.64 -3.78 -13.98
C ASP A 103 2.28 -5.07 -14.75
N PRO A 104 3.05 -6.16 -14.59
CA PRO A 104 2.81 -7.41 -15.29
C PRO A 104 1.59 -8.21 -14.84
N ASP A 105 0.84 -7.83 -13.79
CA ASP A 105 -0.24 -8.66 -13.23
C ASP A 105 -1.45 -8.83 -14.18
N VAL A 106 -1.89 -7.75 -14.83
CA VAL A 106 -2.90 -7.78 -15.91
C VAL A 106 -2.40 -8.59 -17.11
N MET A 107 -1.12 -8.43 -17.48
CA MET A 107 -0.51 -9.17 -18.58
C MET A 107 -0.45 -10.67 -18.28
N ALA A 108 -0.15 -11.03 -17.03
CA ALA A 108 -0.09 -12.41 -16.53
C ALA A 108 -1.45 -13.12 -16.58
N ALA A 109 -2.55 -12.41 -16.30
CA ALA A 109 -3.90 -12.95 -16.40
C ALA A 109 -4.29 -13.22 -17.88
N ASN A 110 -4.11 -12.23 -18.76
CA ASN A 110 -4.36 -12.41 -20.20
C ASN A 110 -3.46 -13.49 -20.83
N ALA A 111 -2.19 -13.58 -20.43
CA ALA A 111 -1.26 -14.61 -20.91
C ALA A 111 -1.70 -16.02 -20.49
N SER A 112 -2.29 -16.15 -19.30
CA SER A 112 -2.78 -17.42 -18.76
C SER A 112 -4.09 -17.85 -19.44
N SER A 113 -4.99 -16.90 -19.71
CA SER A 113 -6.16 -17.12 -20.56
C SER A 113 -5.76 -17.60 -21.96
N ALA A 114 -4.83 -16.90 -22.62
CA ALA A 114 -4.33 -17.26 -23.94
C ALA A 114 -3.64 -18.64 -23.95
N ALA A 115 -2.88 -18.97 -22.90
CA ALA A 115 -2.24 -20.27 -22.75
C ALA A 115 -3.25 -21.42 -22.50
N LEU A 116 -4.35 -21.17 -21.76
CA LEU A 116 -5.47 -22.11 -21.64
C LEU A 116 -6.18 -22.33 -22.98
N MET A 117 -6.40 -21.26 -23.76
CA MET A 117 -7.00 -21.38 -25.10
C MET A 117 -6.12 -22.22 -26.05
N LEU A 118 -4.79 -22.03 -26.03
CA LEU A 118 -3.87 -22.85 -26.81
C LEU A 118 -3.79 -24.33 -26.37
N SER A 119 -4.19 -24.63 -25.13
CA SER A 119 -4.09 -25.97 -24.57
C SER A 119 -5.17 -26.94 -25.05
N ASP A 120 -4.91 -28.23 -24.92
CA ASP A 120 -5.87 -29.32 -25.12
C ASP A 120 -6.88 -29.48 -23.96
N ILE A 121 -6.79 -28.64 -22.92
CA ILE A 121 -7.64 -28.70 -21.72
C ILE A 121 -9.00 -28.02 -22.00
N PRO A 122 -10.14 -28.64 -21.65
CA PRO A 122 -11.46 -28.04 -21.77
C PRO A 122 -11.63 -26.92 -20.74
N TRP A 123 -11.92 -25.72 -21.24
CA TRP A 123 -12.04 -24.50 -20.45
C TRP A 123 -12.86 -23.48 -21.27
N ASN A 124 -13.86 -22.87 -20.65
CA ASN A 124 -14.92 -22.11 -21.32
C ASN A 124 -14.60 -20.60 -21.40
N GLY A 125 -13.32 -20.25 -21.58
CA GLY A 125 -12.87 -18.89 -21.87
C GLY A 125 -12.84 -18.56 -23.36
N PRO A 126 -12.07 -17.53 -23.78
CA PRO A 126 -11.11 -16.75 -23.00
C PRO A 126 -11.75 -15.72 -22.07
N ILE A 127 -10.91 -15.13 -21.21
CA ILE A 127 -11.24 -13.92 -20.44
C ILE A 127 -10.46 -12.72 -20.99
N GLY A 128 -11.06 -11.54 -20.89
CA GLY A 128 -10.35 -10.26 -21.00
C GLY A 128 -10.08 -9.71 -19.61
N VAL A 129 -8.88 -9.14 -19.38
CA VAL A 129 -8.51 -8.50 -18.11
C VAL A 129 -7.81 -7.18 -18.38
N ILE A 130 -8.16 -6.11 -17.67
CA ILE A 130 -7.48 -4.80 -17.74
C ILE A 130 -7.34 -4.15 -16.35
N ARG A 131 -6.53 -3.10 -16.28
CA ARG A 131 -6.55 -2.10 -15.21
C ARG A 131 -7.16 -0.79 -15.70
N VAL A 132 -7.89 -0.09 -14.84
CA VAL A 132 -8.38 1.27 -15.05
C VAL A 132 -7.96 2.15 -13.88
N GLY A 133 -7.27 3.24 -14.18
CA GLY A 133 -7.01 4.35 -13.26
C GLY A 133 -7.97 5.51 -13.49
N ARG A 134 -7.96 6.50 -12.60
CA ARG A 134 -8.64 7.78 -12.77
C ARG A 134 -7.74 8.91 -12.27
N ILE A 135 -7.41 9.83 -13.17
CA ILE A 135 -6.49 10.96 -12.95
C ILE A 135 -7.22 12.24 -13.36
N ASP A 136 -7.28 13.23 -12.46
CA ASP A 136 -8.03 14.48 -12.65
C ASP A 136 -9.48 14.25 -13.16
N GLY A 137 -10.14 13.21 -12.62
CA GLY A 137 -11.49 12.78 -12.99
C GLY A 137 -11.59 11.92 -14.26
N ASN A 138 -10.54 11.85 -15.09
CA ASN A 138 -10.54 11.13 -16.36
C ASN A 138 -10.05 9.69 -16.19
N PHE A 139 -10.74 8.73 -16.81
CA PHE A 139 -10.32 7.31 -16.77
C PHE A 139 -9.14 7.04 -17.71
N VAL A 140 -8.15 6.29 -17.22
CA VAL A 140 -6.96 5.87 -17.97
C VAL A 140 -6.91 4.35 -18.03
N LEU A 141 -6.73 3.78 -19.23
CA LEU A 141 -6.69 2.34 -19.45
C LEU A 141 -5.26 1.81 -19.35
N ASN A 142 -5.06 0.73 -18.59
CA ASN A 142 -3.77 0.12 -18.29
C ASN A 142 -2.64 1.14 -17.96
N PRO A 143 -2.87 2.04 -16.98
CA PRO A 143 -1.89 3.06 -16.60
C PRO A 143 -0.57 2.44 -16.12
N THR A 144 0.53 3.13 -16.42
CA THR A 144 1.86 2.81 -15.88
C THR A 144 1.88 2.95 -14.34
N VAL A 145 2.92 2.41 -13.71
CA VAL A 145 3.13 2.50 -12.25
C VAL A 145 3.21 3.96 -11.77
N ASP A 146 3.82 4.85 -12.57
CA ASP A 146 3.92 6.29 -12.26
C ASP A 146 2.54 6.99 -12.32
N GLU A 147 1.77 6.74 -13.39
CA GLU A 147 0.40 7.26 -13.55
C GLU A 147 -0.54 6.74 -12.45
N LEU A 148 -0.40 5.45 -12.08
CA LEU A 148 -1.17 4.83 -11.02
C LEU A 148 -0.87 5.42 -9.63
N GLY A 149 0.32 6.02 -9.43
CA GLY A 149 0.65 6.78 -8.23
C GLY A 149 -0.10 8.11 -8.10
N LEU A 150 -0.39 8.76 -9.23
CA LEU A 150 -1.22 9.97 -9.31
C LEU A 150 -2.72 9.64 -9.20
N SER A 151 -3.11 8.43 -9.62
CA SER A 151 -4.50 7.97 -9.69
C SER A 151 -5.22 7.90 -8.33
N ASP A 152 -6.50 8.28 -8.32
CA ASP A 152 -7.42 8.09 -7.19
C ASP A 152 -8.18 6.75 -7.22
N LEU A 153 -8.07 6.02 -8.35
CA LEU A 153 -8.66 4.69 -8.58
C LEU A 153 -7.60 3.69 -9.05
N ASN A 154 -7.71 2.45 -8.60
CA ASN A 154 -7.04 1.28 -9.18
C ASN A 154 -8.07 0.15 -9.25
N LEU A 155 -8.75 0.07 -10.39
CA LEU A 155 -9.73 -0.97 -10.72
C LEU A 155 -9.05 -2.03 -11.60
N VAL A 156 -8.90 -3.26 -11.10
CA VAL A 156 -8.61 -4.43 -11.94
C VAL A 156 -9.93 -5.14 -12.24
N TYR A 157 -10.21 -5.35 -13.53
CA TYR A 157 -11.49 -5.84 -14.03
C TYR A 157 -11.27 -7.03 -14.97
N ALA A 158 -12.07 -8.09 -14.82
CA ALA A 158 -12.04 -9.27 -15.69
C ALA A 158 -13.45 -9.76 -16.09
N CYS A 159 -13.62 -10.15 -17.35
CA CYS A 159 -14.90 -10.58 -17.92
C CYS A 159 -14.76 -11.63 -19.04
N SER A 160 -15.89 -12.27 -19.37
CA SER A 160 -16.13 -12.91 -20.67
C SER A 160 -16.50 -11.84 -21.72
N ARG A 161 -17.23 -12.20 -22.78
CA ARG A 161 -17.77 -11.24 -23.77
C ARG A 161 -19.01 -10.47 -23.27
N ASP A 162 -19.66 -10.97 -22.23
CA ASP A 162 -21.04 -10.64 -21.83
C ASP A 162 -21.20 -10.51 -20.30
N LYS A 163 -20.37 -11.20 -19.52
CA LYS A 163 -20.53 -11.38 -18.07
C LYS A 163 -19.24 -11.02 -17.33
N THR A 164 -19.37 -10.32 -16.21
CA THR A 164 -18.27 -10.00 -15.29
C THR A 164 -17.83 -11.28 -14.58
N LEU A 165 -16.52 -11.47 -14.36
CA LEU A 165 -15.97 -12.64 -13.66
C LEU A 165 -15.23 -12.27 -12.36
N MET A 166 -14.52 -11.14 -12.34
CA MET A 166 -13.76 -10.71 -11.17
C MET A 166 -13.56 -9.19 -11.17
N ILE A 167 -13.67 -8.59 -9.99
CA ILE A 167 -13.30 -7.19 -9.74
C ILE A 167 -12.42 -7.11 -8.49
N ASP A 168 -11.39 -6.28 -8.54
CA ASP A 168 -10.58 -5.88 -7.38
C ASP A 168 -10.34 -4.36 -7.48
N VAL A 169 -10.73 -3.59 -6.45
CA VAL A 169 -10.60 -2.13 -6.42
C VAL A 169 -9.81 -1.69 -5.21
N GLN A 170 -8.95 -0.70 -5.41
CA GLN A 170 -8.44 0.20 -4.38
C GLN A 170 -8.73 1.64 -4.84
N ALA A 171 -9.27 2.49 -3.97
CA ALA A 171 -9.67 3.85 -4.33
C ALA A 171 -9.54 4.84 -3.17
N ARG A 172 -9.44 6.14 -3.47
CA ARG A 172 -9.44 7.24 -2.50
C ARG A 172 -10.84 7.85 -2.37
N GLU A 173 -11.78 7.07 -1.84
CA GLU A 173 -13.18 7.47 -1.62
C GLU A 173 -13.98 7.76 -2.90
N ILE A 174 -13.90 6.88 -3.90
CA ILE A 174 -14.65 7.04 -5.17
C ILE A 174 -16.15 6.87 -4.96
N THR A 175 -16.97 7.70 -5.64
CA THR A 175 -18.44 7.58 -5.55
C THR A 175 -18.94 6.32 -6.25
N GLU A 176 -20.07 5.77 -5.78
CA GLU A 176 -20.73 4.62 -6.42
C GLU A 176 -21.05 4.87 -7.91
N ARG A 177 -21.41 6.12 -8.26
CA ARG A 177 -21.70 6.57 -9.63
C ARG A 177 -20.45 6.54 -10.53
N ASP A 178 -19.34 7.11 -10.07
CA ASP A 178 -18.11 7.15 -10.85
C ASP A 178 -17.53 5.75 -11.01
N LEU A 179 -17.62 4.92 -9.96
CA LEU A 179 -17.19 3.53 -10.03
C LEU A 179 -18.05 2.72 -11.03
N GLN A 180 -19.36 2.94 -11.08
CA GLN A 180 -20.22 2.36 -12.12
C GLN A 180 -19.79 2.78 -13.52
N ALA A 181 -19.47 4.06 -13.75
CA ALA A 181 -18.97 4.53 -15.04
C ALA A 181 -17.62 3.87 -15.41
N GLY A 182 -16.70 3.78 -14.45
CA GLY A 182 -15.41 3.11 -14.61
C GLY A 182 -15.55 1.62 -14.92
N MET A 183 -16.47 0.90 -14.28
CA MET A 183 -16.74 -0.51 -14.57
C MET A 183 -17.38 -0.72 -15.95
N LYS A 184 -18.28 0.18 -16.38
CA LYS A 184 -18.91 0.10 -17.72
C LYS A 184 -17.90 0.36 -18.85
N LEU A 185 -17.01 1.33 -18.68
CA LEU A 185 -15.84 1.50 -19.55
C LEU A 185 -14.95 0.26 -19.52
N ALA A 186 -14.64 -0.25 -18.32
CA ALA A 186 -13.72 -1.38 -18.16
C ALA A 186 -14.20 -2.65 -18.87
N HIS A 187 -15.50 -2.93 -18.87
CA HIS A 187 -16.08 -4.05 -19.61
C HIS A 187 -15.91 -3.89 -21.11
N ALA A 188 -16.30 -2.74 -21.67
CA ALA A 188 -16.22 -2.47 -23.11
C ALA A 188 -14.79 -2.55 -23.66
N GLU A 189 -13.79 -2.19 -22.84
CA GLU A 189 -12.37 -2.27 -23.20
C GLU A 189 -11.78 -3.66 -22.96
N ALA A 190 -12.11 -4.35 -21.86
CA ALA A 190 -11.61 -5.70 -21.56
C ALA A 190 -12.09 -6.74 -22.58
N VAL A 191 -13.31 -6.61 -23.12
CA VAL A 191 -13.80 -7.49 -24.20
C VAL A 191 -12.90 -7.44 -25.44
N LYS A 192 -12.22 -6.32 -25.72
CA LYS A 192 -11.28 -6.21 -26.86
C LYS A 192 -10.04 -7.11 -26.70
N CYS A 193 -9.71 -7.53 -25.48
CA CYS A 193 -8.62 -8.45 -25.20
C CYS A 193 -8.96 -9.91 -25.58
N ILE A 194 -10.22 -10.26 -25.84
CA ILE A 194 -10.67 -11.63 -26.15
C ILE A 194 -10.32 -12.03 -27.60
N ASP A 195 -10.62 -11.19 -28.58
CA ASP A 195 -10.48 -11.55 -30.00
C ASP A 195 -9.02 -11.83 -30.45
N PRO A 196 -7.98 -11.14 -29.95
CA PRO A 196 -6.59 -11.53 -30.19
C PRO A 196 -6.27 -12.94 -29.71
N GLN A 197 -6.86 -13.39 -28.59
CA GLN A 197 -6.66 -14.73 -28.05
C GLN A 197 -7.36 -15.80 -28.88
N LEU A 198 -8.58 -15.51 -29.37
CA LEU A 198 -9.30 -16.39 -30.29
C LEU A 198 -8.53 -16.58 -31.61
N ARG A 199 -8.08 -15.48 -32.24
CA ARG A 199 -7.26 -15.54 -33.47
C ARG A 199 -5.92 -16.26 -33.27
N LEU A 200 -5.36 -16.25 -32.06
CA LEU A 200 -4.17 -17.03 -31.72
C LEU A 200 -4.49 -18.52 -31.53
N ALA A 201 -5.64 -18.84 -30.93
CA ALA A 201 -6.12 -20.21 -30.75
C ALA A 201 -6.50 -20.89 -32.08
N GLU A 202 -7.13 -20.17 -33.01
CA GLU A 202 -7.42 -20.64 -34.37
C GLU A 202 -6.14 -21.03 -35.13
N ARG A 203 -5.04 -20.28 -34.92
CA ARG A 203 -3.78 -20.46 -35.66
C ARG A 203 -2.82 -21.47 -35.05
N ALA A 204 -2.86 -21.65 -33.73
CA ALA A 204 -1.84 -22.42 -33.00
C ALA A 204 -2.38 -23.29 -31.85
N GLY A 205 -3.69 -23.29 -31.61
CA GLY A 205 -4.31 -24.05 -30.53
C GLY A 205 -4.37 -25.55 -30.79
N LYS A 206 -4.29 -26.34 -29.72
CA LYS A 206 -4.48 -27.79 -29.77
C LYS A 206 -5.97 -28.12 -29.81
N LYS A 207 -6.35 -29.19 -30.50
CA LYS A 207 -7.71 -29.73 -30.41
C LYS A 207 -8.01 -30.05 -28.94
N LYS A 208 -9.12 -29.52 -28.42
CA LYS A 208 -9.60 -29.84 -27.07
C LYS A 208 -9.82 -31.35 -26.94
N LYS A 209 -9.27 -31.93 -25.89
CA LYS A 209 -9.36 -33.34 -25.58
C LYS A 209 -10.64 -33.61 -24.79
N GLU A 210 -11.27 -34.76 -25.04
CA GLU A 210 -12.35 -35.26 -24.18
C GLU A 210 -11.76 -35.75 -22.84
N TYR A 211 -12.36 -35.31 -21.74
CA TYR A 211 -12.01 -35.70 -20.38
C TYR A 211 -13.22 -36.37 -19.72
N ARG A 212 -12.99 -37.37 -18.87
CA ARG A 212 -14.05 -38.03 -18.12
C ARG A 212 -14.50 -37.13 -16.97
N ILE A 213 -15.61 -36.42 -17.17
CA ILE A 213 -16.24 -35.60 -16.14
C ILE A 213 -16.85 -36.51 -15.07
N SER A 214 -16.67 -36.16 -13.79
CA SER A 214 -17.23 -36.90 -12.64
C SER A 214 -18.56 -36.27 -12.19
N LEU A 215 -19.65 -36.72 -12.84
CA LEU A 215 -21.03 -36.35 -12.52
C LEU A 215 -21.69 -37.42 -11.64
N ILE A 216 -22.71 -37.02 -10.89
CA ILE A 216 -23.59 -37.91 -10.13
C ILE A 216 -24.60 -38.50 -11.12
N SER A 217 -25.07 -39.73 -10.93
CA SER A 217 -26.18 -40.26 -11.74
C SER A 217 -27.51 -39.63 -11.30
N ASP A 218 -28.40 -39.30 -12.25
CA ASP A 218 -29.70 -38.68 -11.95
C ASP A 218 -30.53 -39.57 -11.00
N LYS A 219 -30.44 -40.89 -11.16
CA LYS A 219 -31.09 -41.88 -10.29
C LYS A 219 -30.56 -41.82 -8.85
N SER A 220 -29.24 -41.79 -8.67
CA SER A 220 -28.61 -41.65 -7.34
C SER A 220 -28.96 -40.30 -6.70
N TYR A 221 -28.96 -39.24 -7.50
CA TYR A 221 -29.26 -37.89 -7.06
C TYR A 221 -30.71 -37.75 -6.57
N GLU A 222 -31.70 -38.14 -7.39
CA GLU A 222 -33.12 -38.00 -7.02
C GLU A 222 -33.50 -38.92 -5.84
N LYS A 223 -32.83 -40.07 -5.70
CA LYS A 223 -32.96 -40.96 -4.53
C LYS A 223 -32.46 -40.27 -3.25
N ILE A 224 -31.26 -39.70 -3.28
CA ILE A 224 -30.70 -38.96 -2.14
C ILE A 224 -31.57 -37.75 -1.80
N ARG A 225 -31.99 -36.98 -2.81
CA ARG A 225 -32.90 -35.84 -2.67
C ARG A 225 -34.21 -36.23 -1.99
N THR A 226 -34.88 -37.28 -2.46
CA THR A 226 -36.13 -37.80 -1.85
C THR A 226 -35.95 -38.14 -0.36
N LEU A 227 -34.77 -38.61 0.04
CA LEU A 227 -34.46 -38.96 1.43
C LEU A 227 -34.01 -37.78 2.31
N SER A 228 -33.66 -36.62 1.73
CA SER A 228 -33.04 -35.50 2.46
C SER A 228 -33.72 -34.14 2.32
N GLU A 229 -34.46 -33.87 1.24
CA GLU A 229 -34.98 -32.52 0.91
C GLU A 229 -35.90 -31.95 2.01
N ALA A 230 -36.88 -32.72 2.49
CA ALA A 230 -37.80 -32.26 3.52
C ALA A 230 -37.14 -32.04 4.91
N PRO A 231 -36.32 -32.97 5.45
CA PRO A 231 -35.52 -32.70 6.66
C PRO A 231 -34.60 -31.47 6.54
N ILE A 232 -34.04 -31.22 5.35
CA ILE A 232 -33.21 -30.04 5.09
C ILE A 232 -34.07 -28.75 5.04
N GLU A 233 -35.28 -28.79 4.48
CA GLU A 233 -36.20 -27.63 4.52
C GLU A 233 -36.67 -27.33 5.96
N GLU A 234 -36.85 -28.34 6.81
CA GLU A 234 -37.17 -28.16 8.24
C GLU A 234 -36.03 -27.42 8.97
N VAL A 235 -34.80 -27.93 8.88
CA VAL A 235 -33.59 -27.33 9.50
C VAL A 235 -33.23 -25.95 8.91
N PHE A 236 -33.61 -25.66 7.67
CA PHE A 236 -33.48 -24.32 7.08
C PHE A 236 -34.73 -23.43 7.28
N THR A 237 -35.79 -23.94 7.90
CA THR A 237 -36.99 -23.18 8.25
C THR A 237 -36.96 -22.67 9.68
N ASP A 238 -36.43 -23.46 10.60
CA ASP A 238 -36.22 -23.06 11.98
C ASP A 238 -35.01 -22.11 12.11
N SER A 239 -35.29 -20.86 12.49
CA SER A 239 -34.28 -19.81 12.70
C SER A 239 -33.63 -19.87 14.08
N THR A 240 -34.06 -20.75 14.99
CA THR A 240 -33.47 -20.89 16.33
C THR A 240 -32.10 -21.58 16.31
N TYR A 241 -31.81 -22.39 15.29
CA TYR A 241 -30.52 -23.05 15.13
C TYR A 241 -29.37 -22.04 14.97
N GLY A 242 -28.42 -22.07 15.90
CA GLY A 242 -27.11 -21.46 15.76
C GLY A 242 -26.27 -22.13 14.67
N LYS A 243 -25.11 -21.55 14.34
CA LYS A 243 -24.22 -22.04 13.27
C LYS A 243 -23.87 -23.53 13.43
N PHE A 244 -23.41 -23.92 14.62
CA PHE A 244 -22.92 -25.28 14.89
C PHE A 244 -24.05 -26.31 14.99
N GLU A 245 -25.15 -25.95 15.65
CA GLU A 245 -26.33 -26.81 15.83
C GLU A 245 -26.98 -27.13 14.48
N ARG A 246 -27.08 -26.13 13.58
CA ARG A 246 -27.50 -26.34 12.17
C ARG A 246 -26.56 -27.28 11.43
N GLY A 247 -25.25 -27.18 11.68
CA GLY A 247 -24.23 -28.06 11.11
C GLY A 247 -24.40 -29.51 11.57
N GLU A 248 -24.58 -29.74 12.88
CA GLU A 248 -24.83 -31.05 13.46
C GLU A 248 -26.14 -31.66 12.97
N ALA A 249 -27.23 -30.88 12.89
CA ALA A 249 -28.51 -31.35 12.34
C ALA A 249 -28.38 -31.83 10.88
N LEU A 250 -27.65 -31.08 10.04
CA LEU A 250 -27.39 -31.45 8.65
C LEU A 250 -26.48 -32.67 8.49
N GLU A 251 -25.49 -32.84 9.37
CA GLU A 251 -24.66 -34.05 9.38
C GLU A 251 -25.45 -35.27 9.87
N ASN A 252 -26.31 -35.13 10.88
CA ASN A 252 -27.21 -36.19 11.33
C ASN A 252 -28.20 -36.62 10.23
N ILE A 253 -28.72 -35.69 9.43
CA ILE A 253 -29.49 -36.02 8.21
C ILE A 253 -28.61 -36.80 7.22
N THR A 254 -27.37 -36.35 6.98
CA THR A 254 -26.43 -37.01 6.06
C THR A 254 -26.12 -38.45 6.49
N GLN A 255 -25.89 -38.70 7.78
CA GLN A 255 -25.68 -40.04 8.34
C GLN A 255 -26.96 -40.89 8.30
N SER A 256 -28.15 -40.31 8.49
CA SER A 256 -29.43 -41.02 8.34
C SER A 256 -29.68 -41.48 6.91
N VAL A 257 -29.34 -40.65 5.91
CA VAL A 257 -29.39 -41.05 4.49
C VAL A 257 -28.32 -42.10 4.20
N LYS A 258 -27.11 -41.95 4.74
CA LYS A 258 -26.00 -42.91 4.58
C LYS A 258 -26.40 -44.31 5.05
N ALA A 259 -26.96 -44.44 6.25
CA ALA A 259 -27.38 -45.72 6.81
C ALA A 259 -28.39 -46.45 5.89
N LYS A 260 -29.39 -45.74 5.35
CA LYS A 260 -30.37 -46.31 4.40
C LYS A 260 -29.72 -46.78 3.10
N LEU A 261 -28.71 -46.05 2.59
CA LEU A 261 -27.98 -46.46 1.39
C LEU A 261 -27.04 -47.64 1.65
N GLU A 262 -26.49 -47.77 2.87
CA GLU A 262 -25.72 -48.95 3.31
C GLU A 262 -26.63 -50.18 3.48
N GLU A 263 -27.82 -50.02 4.07
CA GLU A 263 -28.85 -51.08 4.16
C GLU A 263 -29.30 -51.58 2.76
N GLU A 264 -29.43 -50.67 1.79
CA GLU A 264 -29.79 -50.99 0.41
C GLU A 264 -28.59 -51.41 -0.48
N CYS A 265 -27.37 -51.44 0.06
CA CYS A 265 -26.12 -51.77 -0.65
C CYS A 265 -25.85 -50.88 -1.90
N ASP A 266 -26.22 -49.60 -1.86
CA ASP A 266 -26.12 -48.67 -3.00
C ASP A 266 -24.76 -47.91 -3.00
N GLU A 267 -23.70 -48.65 -3.33
CA GLU A 267 -22.31 -48.17 -3.45
C GLU A 267 -22.16 -46.93 -4.36
N ASP A 268 -22.90 -46.88 -5.49
CA ASP A 268 -22.83 -45.76 -6.44
C ASP A 268 -23.41 -44.48 -5.82
N SER A 269 -24.53 -44.57 -5.08
CA SER A 269 -25.10 -43.42 -4.37
C SER A 269 -24.26 -43.02 -3.14
N LEU A 270 -23.73 -43.99 -2.39
CA LEU A 270 -22.83 -43.74 -1.25
C LEU A 270 -21.58 -42.95 -1.68
N LYS A 271 -20.97 -43.31 -2.81
CA LYS A 271 -19.79 -42.64 -3.36
C LYS A 271 -19.97 -41.13 -3.59
N PHE A 272 -21.20 -40.68 -3.87
CA PHE A 272 -21.50 -39.28 -4.16
C PHE A 272 -22.32 -38.57 -3.07
N LEU A 273 -22.60 -39.24 -1.95
CA LEU A 273 -23.54 -38.79 -0.92
C LEU A 273 -23.35 -37.33 -0.48
N HIS A 274 -22.17 -36.97 0.01
CA HIS A 274 -21.90 -35.61 0.49
C HIS A 274 -22.13 -34.54 -0.60
N LYS A 275 -21.75 -34.82 -1.85
CA LYS A 275 -21.92 -33.89 -2.99
C LYS A 275 -23.40 -33.79 -3.41
N ALA A 276 -24.14 -34.88 -3.36
CA ALA A 276 -25.58 -34.89 -3.63
C ALA A 276 -26.36 -34.14 -2.54
N VAL A 277 -26.08 -34.42 -1.26
CA VAL A 277 -26.69 -33.70 -0.12
C VAL A 277 -26.35 -32.21 -0.18
N ASP A 278 -25.11 -31.83 -0.49
CA ASP A 278 -24.77 -30.41 -0.65
C ASP A 278 -25.48 -29.73 -1.82
N THR A 279 -25.69 -30.46 -2.92
CA THR A 279 -26.52 -29.98 -4.04
C THR A 279 -27.98 -29.77 -3.63
N VAL A 280 -28.54 -30.65 -2.79
CA VAL A 280 -29.89 -30.49 -2.22
C VAL A 280 -29.94 -29.31 -1.25
N ARG A 281 -28.95 -29.16 -0.35
CA ARG A 281 -28.81 -27.99 0.53
C ARG A 281 -28.78 -26.69 -0.28
N LYS A 282 -27.99 -26.66 -1.37
CA LYS A 282 -27.94 -25.51 -2.30
C LYS A 282 -29.31 -25.22 -2.91
N GLN A 283 -30.07 -26.22 -3.36
CA GLN A 283 -31.40 -25.98 -3.92
C GLN A 283 -32.40 -25.44 -2.89
N VAL A 284 -32.54 -26.10 -1.73
CA VAL A 284 -33.54 -25.74 -0.72
C VAL A 284 -33.34 -24.31 -0.20
N ILE A 285 -32.10 -23.91 0.12
CA ILE A 285 -31.82 -22.54 0.61
C ILE A 285 -32.11 -21.48 -0.47
N ARG A 286 -31.80 -21.76 -1.75
CA ARG A 286 -31.99 -20.80 -2.85
C ARG A 286 -33.46 -20.63 -3.18
N LYS A 287 -34.20 -21.74 -3.26
CA LYS A 287 -35.66 -21.75 -3.43
C LYS A 287 -36.33 -20.92 -2.33
N ARG A 288 -35.97 -21.16 -1.05
CA ARG A 288 -36.47 -20.35 0.09
C ARG A 288 -36.19 -18.86 -0.10
N ILE A 289 -34.96 -18.48 -0.45
CA ILE A 289 -34.56 -17.07 -0.61
C ILE A 289 -35.30 -16.42 -1.80
N ILE A 290 -35.44 -17.11 -2.94
CA ILE A 290 -36.09 -16.57 -4.14
C ILE A 290 -37.61 -16.49 -3.97
N GLU A 291 -38.27 -17.58 -3.54
CA GLU A 291 -39.74 -17.65 -3.41
C GLU A 291 -40.26 -16.87 -2.19
N LYS A 292 -39.65 -17.10 -1.01
CA LYS A 292 -40.19 -16.64 0.29
C LYS A 292 -39.51 -15.36 0.78
N GLY A 293 -38.35 -14.99 0.23
CA GLY A 293 -37.58 -13.81 0.66
C GLY A 293 -36.90 -13.94 2.03
N LEU A 294 -36.97 -15.13 2.66
CA LEU A 294 -36.53 -15.36 4.04
C LEU A 294 -35.20 -16.12 4.09
N ARG A 295 -34.33 -15.70 5.00
CA ARG A 295 -33.00 -16.30 5.22
C ARG A 295 -33.06 -17.44 6.25
N VAL A 296 -31.92 -18.07 6.51
CA VAL A 296 -31.79 -19.22 7.44
C VAL A 296 -31.67 -18.80 8.92
N ASP A 297 -31.41 -17.52 9.16
CA ASP A 297 -31.34 -16.87 10.49
C ASP A 297 -32.57 -15.96 10.74
N GLY A 298 -33.59 -16.05 9.89
CA GLY A 298 -34.82 -15.26 9.99
C GLY A 298 -34.74 -13.82 9.46
N ARG A 299 -33.55 -13.31 9.13
CA ARG A 299 -33.37 -11.94 8.61
C ARG A 299 -34.04 -11.70 7.26
N GLN A 300 -34.32 -10.42 7.00
CA GLN A 300 -34.64 -9.91 5.67
C GLN A 300 -33.41 -9.84 4.76
N LEU A 301 -33.65 -9.68 3.46
CA LEU A 301 -32.61 -9.70 2.43
C LEU A 301 -31.60 -8.55 2.58
N ASP A 302 -32.03 -7.36 3.02
CA ASP A 302 -31.20 -6.15 3.14
C ASP A 302 -30.68 -5.88 4.58
N GLU A 303 -30.98 -6.76 5.52
CA GLU A 303 -30.71 -6.60 6.96
C GLU A 303 -29.28 -7.02 7.38
N VAL A 304 -28.61 -6.17 8.18
CA VAL A 304 -27.28 -6.42 8.76
C VAL A 304 -27.41 -7.15 10.11
N ARG A 305 -26.50 -8.08 10.42
CA ARG A 305 -26.51 -8.78 11.73
C ARG A 305 -26.26 -7.83 12.91
N PRO A 306 -26.71 -8.19 14.13
CA PRO A 306 -26.41 -7.44 15.35
C PRO A 306 -24.93 -7.07 15.50
N LEU A 307 -24.68 -5.79 15.79
CA LEU A 307 -23.34 -5.19 15.82
C LEU A 307 -22.89 -4.92 17.27
N TYR A 308 -21.74 -5.47 17.63
CA TYR A 308 -21.02 -5.13 18.86
C TYR A 308 -19.67 -4.51 18.51
N CYS A 309 -19.38 -3.38 19.15
CA CYS A 309 -18.14 -2.62 18.96
C CYS A 309 -17.66 -2.19 20.35
N GLU A 310 -16.39 -2.44 20.63
CA GLU A 310 -15.67 -2.05 21.84
C GLU A 310 -14.28 -1.52 21.45
N SER A 311 -13.89 -0.37 21.99
CA SER A 311 -12.59 0.27 21.83
C SER A 311 -11.73 0.13 23.09
N SER A 312 -10.40 0.23 22.97
CA SER A 312 -9.46 0.14 24.10
C SER A 312 -9.54 -1.18 24.92
N THR A 313 -9.94 -2.29 24.30
CA THR A 313 -10.01 -3.64 24.91
C THR A 313 -8.71 -4.03 25.66
N TYR A 314 -7.54 -3.52 25.23
CA TYR A 314 -6.25 -3.75 25.88
C TYR A 314 -5.41 -2.46 26.06
N PRO A 315 -5.57 -1.71 27.17
CA PRO A 315 -4.94 -0.38 27.39
C PRO A 315 -3.39 -0.32 27.37
N ILE A 316 -2.71 -1.48 27.38
CA ILE A 316 -1.24 -1.58 27.33
C ILE A 316 -0.70 -1.51 25.88
N LEU A 317 -1.55 -1.82 24.90
CA LEU A 317 -1.26 -1.71 23.46
C LEU A 317 -1.37 -0.25 23.02
N HIS A 318 -0.80 0.07 21.84
CA HIS A 318 -0.90 1.45 21.33
C HIS A 318 -2.34 1.78 20.89
N GLY A 319 -3.06 0.81 20.32
CA GLY A 319 -4.52 0.84 20.19
C GLY A 319 -5.10 -0.56 19.95
N SER A 320 -6.39 -0.74 20.24
CA SER A 320 -7.12 -2.01 20.20
C SER A 320 -8.62 -1.82 20.01
N ALA A 321 -9.28 -2.77 19.35
CA ALA A 321 -10.73 -2.82 19.23
C ALA A 321 -11.23 -4.26 19.02
N LEU A 322 -12.35 -4.59 19.66
CA LEU A 322 -13.11 -5.81 19.42
C LEU A 322 -14.36 -5.47 18.61
N PHE A 323 -14.47 -6.04 17.41
CA PHE A 323 -15.62 -5.84 16.53
C PHE A 323 -16.32 -7.18 16.26
N SER A 324 -17.63 -7.25 16.50
CA SER A 324 -18.46 -8.42 16.21
C SER A 324 -19.69 -8.05 15.38
N ARG A 325 -20.05 -8.92 14.43
CA ARG A 325 -21.23 -8.81 13.59
C ARG A 325 -21.90 -10.18 13.47
N GLY A 326 -22.89 -10.42 14.34
CA GLY A 326 -23.29 -11.77 14.73
C GLY A 326 -22.07 -12.62 15.15
N ASP A 327 -22.07 -13.90 14.79
CA ASP A 327 -21.01 -14.88 15.07
C ASP A 327 -19.65 -14.61 14.36
N THR A 328 -19.49 -13.45 13.72
CA THR A 328 -18.21 -13.02 13.13
C THR A 328 -17.55 -11.98 14.03
N GLN A 329 -16.48 -12.35 14.72
CA GLN A 329 -15.74 -11.51 15.67
C GLN A 329 -14.26 -11.42 15.31
N VAL A 330 -13.71 -10.21 15.35
CA VAL A 330 -12.28 -9.94 15.18
C VAL A 330 -11.74 -9.06 16.29
N LEU A 331 -10.57 -9.41 16.81
CA LEU A 331 -9.74 -8.52 17.62
C LEU A 331 -8.75 -7.82 16.69
N CYS A 332 -8.80 -6.49 16.63
CA CYS A 332 -7.85 -5.68 15.90
C CYS A 332 -6.94 -4.92 16.87
N THR A 333 -5.65 -4.89 16.58
CA THR A 333 -4.65 -4.21 17.42
C THR A 333 -3.65 -3.44 16.56
N VAL A 334 -3.21 -2.29 17.06
CA VAL A 334 -2.32 -1.36 16.36
C VAL A 334 -1.00 -1.22 17.09
N THR A 335 0.09 -1.27 16.34
CA THR A 335 1.45 -1.01 16.79
C THR A 335 2.10 0.05 15.90
N LEU A 336 2.29 1.25 16.45
CA LEU A 336 3.17 2.28 15.87
C LEU A 336 4.65 1.93 16.07
N GLY A 337 5.50 2.29 15.10
CA GLY A 337 6.95 2.13 15.09
C GLY A 337 7.66 3.24 14.32
N ALA A 338 9.00 3.22 14.27
CA ALA A 338 9.78 4.24 13.56
C ALA A 338 9.66 4.09 12.03
N PRO A 339 9.93 5.13 11.20
CA PRO A 339 10.02 4.97 9.74
C PRO A 339 10.99 3.86 9.30
N GLY A 340 12.07 3.65 10.06
CA GLY A 340 13.04 2.57 9.83
C GLY A 340 12.52 1.15 10.11
N ASP A 341 11.34 1.01 10.75
CA ASP A 341 10.64 -0.28 10.95
C ASP A 341 9.73 -0.65 9.75
N ALA A 342 9.62 0.21 8.72
CA ALA A 342 8.79 -0.05 7.54
C ALA A 342 9.27 -1.30 6.77
N GLN A 343 8.33 -2.13 6.32
CA GLN A 343 8.63 -3.36 5.60
C GLN A 343 9.25 -3.04 4.24
N ARG A 344 10.44 -3.59 3.95
CA ARG A 344 11.04 -3.53 2.61
C ARG A 344 10.33 -4.50 1.68
N LEU A 345 10.07 -4.07 0.45
CA LEU A 345 9.46 -4.89 -0.60
C LEU A 345 10.50 -5.21 -1.68
N ASP A 346 10.93 -6.48 -1.75
CA ASP A 346 11.70 -7.00 -2.89
C ASP A 346 10.77 -7.22 -4.12
N SER A 347 10.08 -6.18 -4.57
CA SER A 347 9.16 -6.19 -5.73
C SER A 347 9.87 -5.65 -6.98
N ILE A 348 9.45 -6.06 -8.18
CA ILE A 348 9.94 -5.43 -9.44
C ILE A 348 9.19 -4.13 -9.78
N VAL A 349 8.00 -3.91 -9.21
CA VAL A 349 7.16 -2.72 -9.41
C VAL A 349 6.56 -2.21 -8.09
N GLY A 350 6.25 -0.91 -8.04
CA GLY A 350 5.69 -0.27 -6.84
C GLY A 350 6.77 0.23 -5.86
N PRO A 351 6.38 0.69 -4.65
CA PRO A 351 7.30 1.31 -3.71
C PRO A 351 8.27 0.29 -3.08
N PRO A 352 9.53 0.68 -2.79
CA PRO A 352 10.52 -0.19 -2.15
C PRO A 352 10.25 -0.46 -0.66
N THR A 353 9.33 0.30 -0.05
CA THR A 353 8.96 0.22 1.36
C THR A 353 7.45 0.33 1.56
N LYS A 354 6.95 -0.27 2.64
CA LYS A 354 5.54 -0.36 3.03
C LYS A 354 5.40 0.11 4.49
N ARG A 355 4.99 1.38 4.68
CA ARG A 355 4.81 1.99 6.01
C ARG A 355 3.56 1.52 6.75
N PHE A 356 2.54 1.07 6.03
CA PHE A 356 1.28 0.56 6.56
C PHE A 356 1.18 -0.93 6.23
N MET A 357 0.95 -1.76 7.24
CA MET A 357 0.91 -3.22 7.11
C MET A 357 -0.29 -3.79 7.87
N LEU A 358 -1.14 -4.59 7.23
CA LEU A 358 -2.20 -5.34 7.90
C LEU A 358 -1.96 -6.84 7.85
N HIS A 359 -1.65 -7.42 9.02
CA HIS A 359 -1.48 -8.86 9.20
C HIS A 359 -2.78 -9.47 9.71
N TYR A 360 -3.54 -10.09 8.80
CA TYR A 360 -4.73 -10.87 9.10
C TYR A 360 -4.36 -12.32 9.47
N SER A 361 -5.00 -12.88 10.50
CA SER A 361 -4.80 -14.27 10.97
C SER A 361 -6.15 -14.96 11.22
N PHE A 362 -6.29 -16.17 10.69
CA PHE A 362 -7.49 -17.01 10.79
C PHE A 362 -7.17 -18.31 11.57
N PRO A 363 -7.18 -18.27 12.91
CA PRO A 363 -6.85 -19.43 13.72
C PRO A 363 -7.97 -20.50 13.64
N PRO A 364 -7.65 -21.80 13.65
CA PRO A 364 -8.65 -22.86 13.47
C PRO A 364 -9.80 -22.87 14.50
N PHE A 365 -9.54 -22.38 15.72
CA PHE A 365 -10.58 -22.28 16.75
C PHE A 365 -11.73 -21.34 16.36
N SER A 366 -11.51 -20.37 15.46
CA SER A 366 -12.55 -19.42 15.02
C SER A 366 -13.71 -20.06 14.24
N ILE A 367 -13.56 -21.32 13.85
CA ILE A 367 -14.59 -22.18 13.26
C ILE A 367 -14.72 -23.54 13.99
N ASN A 368 -14.17 -23.66 15.21
CA ASN A 368 -14.12 -24.88 16.01
C ASN A 368 -13.40 -26.08 15.34
N GLU A 369 -12.35 -25.82 14.56
CA GLU A 369 -11.55 -26.85 13.88
C GLU A 369 -10.13 -27.03 14.47
N VAL A 370 -9.50 -28.16 14.15
CA VAL A 370 -8.09 -28.45 14.46
C VAL A 370 -7.28 -28.56 13.18
N ALA A 371 -6.42 -27.56 12.90
CA ALA A 371 -5.54 -27.58 11.75
C ALA A 371 -4.09 -27.19 12.10
N LYS A 372 -3.13 -27.66 11.28
CA LYS A 372 -1.71 -27.35 11.45
C LYS A 372 -1.42 -25.93 10.96
N ARG A 373 -0.88 -25.05 11.82
CA ARG A 373 -0.37 -23.75 11.39
C ARG A 373 0.86 -23.94 10.48
N GLY A 374 0.80 -23.38 9.28
CA GLY A 374 1.84 -23.49 8.25
C GLY A 374 2.58 -22.17 7.99
N GLY A 375 3.09 -22.01 6.77
CA GLY A 375 3.57 -20.72 6.25
C GLY A 375 2.41 -19.83 5.77
N LEU A 376 2.75 -18.75 5.05
CA LEU A 376 1.79 -17.77 4.52
C LEU A 376 0.64 -18.43 3.72
N ASN A 377 -0.58 -18.32 4.24
CA ASN A 377 -1.79 -18.80 3.58
C ASN A 377 -2.27 -17.78 2.53
N ARG A 378 -2.56 -18.25 1.31
CA ARG A 378 -3.10 -17.43 0.21
C ARG A 378 -4.39 -16.69 0.59
N ARG A 379 -5.27 -17.30 1.39
CA ARG A 379 -6.54 -16.66 1.82
C ARG A 379 -6.30 -15.59 2.89
N GLU A 380 -5.44 -15.87 3.87
CA GLU A 380 -5.11 -14.90 4.93
C GLU A 380 -4.43 -13.64 4.34
N VAL A 381 -3.45 -13.82 3.45
CA VAL A 381 -2.82 -12.72 2.72
C VAL A 381 -3.85 -11.94 1.90
N GLY A 382 -4.69 -12.62 1.11
CA GLY A 382 -5.72 -11.96 0.29
C GLY A 382 -6.75 -11.17 1.10
N HIS A 383 -7.15 -11.67 2.28
CA HIS A 383 -8.04 -10.98 3.21
C HIS A 383 -7.33 -9.79 3.88
N GLY A 384 -6.06 -9.96 4.27
CA GLY A 384 -5.22 -8.93 4.88
C GLY A 384 -5.03 -7.73 3.94
N THR A 385 -4.54 -7.97 2.72
CA THR A 385 -4.31 -6.89 1.74
C THR A 385 -5.61 -6.20 1.32
N LEU A 386 -6.77 -6.89 1.31
CA LEU A 386 -8.07 -6.25 1.07
C LEU A 386 -8.43 -5.24 2.17
N ALA A 387 -8.29 -5.63 3.44
CA ALA A 387 -8.52 -4.72 4.55
C ALA A 387 -7.47 -3.60 4.62
N GLU A 388 -6.23 -3.90 4.22
CA GLU A 388 -5.15 -2.92 4.10
C GLU A 388 -5.48 -1.83 3.06
N LYS A 389 -5.89 -2.23 1.85
CA LYS A 389 -6.34 -1.31 0.78
C LYS A 389 -7.44 -0.37 1.27
N ALA A 390 -8.43 -0.91 1.99
CA ALA A 390 -9.57 -0.16 2.49
C ALA A 390 -9.19 0.92 3.51
N LEU A 391 -8.26 0.61 4.43
CA LEU A 391 -7.84 1.50 5.52
C LEU A 391 -6.75 2.51 5.09
N LEU A 392 -5.88 2.13 4.13
CA LEU A 392 -4.83 3.01 3.62
C LEU A 392 -5.38 4.30 3.01
N ALA A 393 -6.61 4.29 2.48
CA ALA A 393 -7.27 5.44 1.88
C ALA A 393 -7.64 6.57 2.85
N VAL A 394 -7.74 6.30 4.16
CA VAL A 394 -8.04 7.32 5.20
C VAL A 394 -6.83 7.64 6.09
N LEU A 395 -5.69 6.98 5.86
CA LEU A 395 -4.48 7.12 6.67
C LEU A 395 -3.77 8.45 6.37
N PRO A 396 -3.41 9.27 7.38
CA PRO A 396 -2.73 10.55 7.17
C PRO A 396 -1.38 10.39 6.44
N PRO A 397 -0.96 11.35 5.59
CA PRO A 397 0.28 11.27 4.82
C PRO A 397 1.53 11.26 5.73
N GLU A 398 2.65 10.78 5.19
CA GLU A 398 3.86 10.53 5.99
C GLU A 398 4.50 11.80 6.59
N GLY A 399 4.31 12.95 5.96
CA GLY A 399 4.75 14.24 6.51
C GLY A 399 3.94 14.73 7.72
N GLU A 400 2.67 14.33 7.83
CA GLU A 400 1.80 14.65 8.97
C GLU A 400 1.90 13.57 10.07
N PHE A 401 2.04 12.30 9.66
CA PHE A 401 2.13 11.16 10.55
C PHE A 401 3.33 10.26 10.18
N PRO A 402 4.56 10.63 10.64
CA PRO A 402 5.82 9.97 10.28
C PRO A 402 6.07 8.68 11.08
N TYR A 403 5.05 7.84 11.24
CA TYR A 403 5.15 6.54 11.92
C TYR A 403 4.98 5.39 10.91
N THR A 404 5.70 4.30 11.14
CA THR A 404 5.32 2.99 10.61
C THR A 404 4.12 2.48 11.40
N VAL A 405 3.09 1.98 10.72
CA VAL A 405 1.84 1.54 11.33
C VAL A 405 1.60 0.08 10.97
N ARG A 406 1.57 -0.78 11.99
CA ARG A 406 1.18 -2.19 11.85
C ARG A 406 -0.16 -2.43 12.50
N VAL A 407 -1.10 -2.97 11.73
CA VAL A 407 -2.36 -3.55 12.22
C VAL A 407 -2.21 -5.07 12.27
N ASN A 408 -2.56 -5.70 13.38
CA ASN A 408 -2.89 -7.12 13.44
C ASN A 408 -4.42 -7.26 13.50
N SER A 409 -4.99 -8.19 12.73
CA SER A 409 -6.39 -8.59 12.87
C SER A 409 -6.45 -10.09 13.10
N GLU A 410 -6.89 -10.49 14.30
CA GLU A 410 -7.02 -11.89 14.71
C GLU A 410 -8.50 -12.25 14.76
N VAL A 411 -8.91 -13.20 13.91
CA VAL A 411 -10.30 -13.66 13.87
C VAL A 411 -10.56 -14.56 15.08
N MET A 412 -11.50 -14.15 15.93
CA MET A 412 -11.89 -14.89 17.14
C MET A 412 -13.06 -15.84 16.88
N ALA A 413 -14.03 -15.41 16.06
CA ALA A 413 -15.13 -16.22 15.56
C ALA A 413 -15.45 -15.84 14.10
N SER A 414 -15.95 -16.78 13.30
CA SER A 414 -16.19 -16.56 11.88
C SER A 414 -17.49 -17.21 11.39
N ASP A 415 -18.47 -16.39 10.98
CA ASP A 415 -19.61 -16.85 10.19
C ASP A 415 -20.03 -15.88 9.07
N GLY A 416 -19.08 -15.17 8.44
CA GLY A 416 -19.39 -14.38 7.24
C GLY A 416 -18.51 -13.14 7.08
N SER A 417 -17.64 -13.15 6.07
CA SER A 417 -16.80 -12.03 5.65
C SER A 417 -15.98 -11.35 6.78
N THR A 418 -15.20 -12.16 7.50
CA THR A 418 -14.21 -11.72 8.49
C THR A 418 -13.26 -10.62 8.00
N SER A 419 -12.90 -10.58 6.72
CA SER A 419 -12.06 -9.51 6.14
C SER A 419 -12.73 -8.13 6.17
N MET A 420 -14.07 -8.08 6.12
CA MET A 420 -14.83 -6.84 6.28
C MET A 420 -15.00 -6.45 7.74
N ALA A 421 -15.11 -7.42 8.65
CA ALA A 421 -14.99 -7.17 10.09
C ALA A 421 -13.58 -6.61 10.45
N SER A 422 -12.52 -7.12 9.82
CA SER A 422 -11.15 -6.61 9.96
C SER A 422 -10.98 -5.16 9.49
N VAL A 423 -11.79 -4.69 8.53
CA VAL A 423 -11.83 -3.27 8.16
C VAL A 423 -12.45 -2.45 9.28
N CYS A 424 -13.63 -2.83 9.78
CA CYS A 424 -14.33 -2.08 10.84
C CYS A 424 -13.49 -2.01 12.13
N GLY A 425 -13.08 -3.16 12.67
CA GLY A 425 -12.24 -3.24 13.87
C GLY A 425 -10.86 -2.61 13.66
N GLY A 426 -10.30 -2.71 12.45
CA GLY A 426 -9.06 -2.02 12.10
C GLY A 426 -9.23 -0.50 12.15
N SER A 427 -10.30 0.05 11.59
CA SER A 427 -10.60 1.49 11.63
C SER A 427 -10.78 2.01 13.06
N MET A 428 -11.50 1.26 13.91
CA MET A 428 -11.62 1.55 15.34
C MET A 428 -10.25 1.54 16.04
N ALA A 429 -9.44 0.50 15.84
CA ALA A 429 -8.14 0.38 16.50
C ALA A 429 -7.12 1.45 16.05
N LEU A 430 -7.25 2.00 14.84
CA LEU A 430 -6.45 3.15 14.38
C LEU A 430 -6.83 4.45 15.10
N MET A 431 -8.13 4.72 15.28
CA MET A 431 -8.60 5.86 16.10
C MET A 431 -8.25 5.68 17.59
N ASP A 432 -8.36 4.45 18.10
CA ASP A 432 -7.97 4.09 19.46
C ASP A 432 -6.48 4.40 19.73
N ALA A 433 -5.64 4.17 18.72
CA ALA A 433 -4.21 4.50 18.72
C ALA A 433 -3.87 5.99 18.55
N GLY A 434 -4.87 6.88 18.53
CA GLY A 434 -4.69 8.32 18.35
C GLY A 434 -4.21 8.73 16.95
N ILE A 435 -4.28 7.83 15.96
CA ILE A 435 -3.91 8.15 14.58
C ILE A 435 -4.99 9.06 13.98
N PRO A 436 -4.66 10.25 13.47
CA PRO A 436 -5.64 11.16 12.89
C PRO A 436 -6.08 10.68 11.49
N VAL A 437 -6.85 9.60 11.45
CA VAL A 437 -7.53 9.11 10.24
C VAL A 437 -8.70 10.05 9.88
N ARG A 438 -8.92 10.25 8.57
CA ARG A 438 -9.88 11.25 8.07
C ARG A 438 -11.35 10.94 8.38
N GLU A 439 -11.71 9.66 8.51
CA GLU A 439 -13.04 9.17 8.86
C GLU A 439 -12.95 7.68 9.23
N HIS A 440 -14.02 7.10 9.79
CA HIS A 440 -14.16 5.66 9.85
C HIS A 440 -14.33 5.02 8.46
N VAL A 441 -13.83 3.79 8.32
CA VAL A 441 -14.08 2.92 7.16
C VAL A 441 -14.78 1.67 7.66
N ALA A 442 -15.94 1.36 7.09
CA ALA A 442 -16.67 0.12 7.34
C ALA A 442 -16.64 -0.78 6.10
N GLY A 443 -16.70 -2.09 6.34
CA GLY A 443 -16.80 -3.11 5.30
C GLY A 443 -18.09 -3.93 5.41
N VAL A 444 -18.71 -4.24 4.27
CA VAL A 444 -19.86 -5.15 4.16
C VAL A 444 -19.63 -6.16 3.03
N SER A 445 -20.21 -7.35 3.18
CA SER A 445 -20.27 -8.38 2.14
C SER A 445 -21.70 -8.52 1.64
N VAL A 446 -21.89 -8.36 0.33
CA VAL A 446 -23.16 -8.57 -0.36
C VAL A 446 -23.07 -9.84 -1.20
N GLY A 447 -24.12 -10.66 -1.19
CA GLY A 447 -24.22 -11.87 -1.98
C GLY A 447 -25.29 -11.79 -3.07
N LEU A 448 -25.25 -12.76 -3.97
CA LEU A 448 -26.30 -13.03 -4.96
C LEU A 448 -26.70 -14.49 -4.88
N VAL A 449 -28.01 -14.72 -4.93
CA VAL A 449 -28.61 -16.02 -5.23
C VAL A 449 -29.42 -15.84 -6.51
N SER A 450 -29.12 -16.63 -7.55
CA SER A 450 -29.85 -16.61 -8.83
C SER A 450 -30.47 -17.96 -9.21
N GLU A 451 -31.44 -17.92 -10.10
CA GLU A 451 -31.81 -19.03 -10.97
C GLU A 451 -31.22 -18.77 -12.35
N VAL A 452 -30.63 -19.80 -12.95
CA VAL A 452 -29.92 -19.74 -14.23
C VAL A 452 -30.52 -20.77 -15.17
N ASP A 453 -30.91 -20.35 -16.36
CA ASP A 453 -31.36 -21.25 -17.42
C ASP A 453 -30.17 -22.13 -17.86
N GLN A 454 -30.33 -23.46 -17.80
CA GLN A 454 -29.26 -24.40 -18.11
C GLN A 454 -28.91 -24.46 -19.61
N THR A 455 -29.77 -23.92 -20.47
CA THR A 455 -29.63 -23.94 -21.93
C THR A 455 -29.04 -22.65 -22.50
N THR A 456 -29.39 -21.49 -21.94
CA THR A 456 -28.82 -20.19 -22.37
C THR A 456 -27.69 -19.69 -21.46
N GLY A 457 -27.68 -20.10 -20.19
CA GLY A 457 -26.75 -19.61 -19.18
C GLY A 457 -27.09 -18.20 -18.65
N ASP A 458 -28.35 -17.75 -18.82
CA ASP A 458 -28.82 -16.44 -18.37
C ASP A 458 -29.62 -16.54 -17.07
N ILE A 459 -29.67 -15.43 -16.33
CA ILE A 459 -30.34 -15.34 -15.03
C ILE A 459 -31.83 -15.04 -15.24
N SER A 460 -32.71 -15.95 -14.81
CA SER A 460 -34.16 -15.79 -14.89
C SER A 460 -34.74 -15.02 -13.70
N SER A 461 -34.15 -15.20 -12.52
CA SER A 461 -34.57 -14.61 -11.25
C SER A 461 -33.36 -14.48 -10.32
N TYR A 462 -33.35 -13.47 -9.46
CA TYR A 462 -32.29 -13.33 -8.44
C TYR A 462 -32.74 -12.56 -7.20
N ARG A 463 -31.96 -12.70 -6.12
CA ARG A 463 -32.04 -11.90 -4.88
C ARG A 463 -30.65 -11.48 -4.46
N ILE A 464 -30.51 -10.21 -4.06
CA ILE A 464 -29.31 -9.63 -3.48
C ILE A 464 -29.40 -9.77 -1.95
N LEU A 465 -28.31 -10.13 -1.29
CA LEU A 465 -28.27 -10.41 0.17
C LEU A 465 -27.25 -9.51 0.87
N THR A 466 -27.67 -8.71 1.84
CA THR A 466 -26.80 -7.90 2.69
C THR A 466 -26.21 -8.71 3.85
N ASP A 467 -24.93 -8.50 4.14
CA ASP A 467 -24.18 -9.14 5.23
C ASP A 467 -24.41 -10.66 5.29
N ILE A 468 -23.92 -11.33 4.25
CA ILE A 468 -24.04 -12.78 4.08
C ILE A 468 -23.35 -13.60 5.17
N LEU A 469 -24.01 -14.68 5.58
CA LEU A 469 -23.46 -15.74 6.41
C LEU A 469 -22.41 -16.59 5.66
N GLY A 470 -21.61 -17.36 6.39
CA GLY A 470 -20.68 -18.33 5.78
C GLY A 470 -21.38 -19.38 4.92
N LEU A 471 -22.60 -19.79 5.30
CA LEU A 471 -23.45 -20.69 4.51
C LEU A 471 -24.01 -20.03 3.24
N GLU A 472 -24.36 -18.75 3.33
CA GLU A 472 -24.92 -17.96 2.21
C GLU A 472 -23.85 -17.58 1.18
N ASP A 473 -22.61 -17.30 1.61
CA ASP A 473 -21.43 -17.33 0.74
C ASP A 473 -21.38 -18.70 0.03
N HIS A 474 -21.19 -19.78 0.80
CA HIS A 474 -20.89 -21.11 0.25
C HIS A 474 -21.89 -21.55 -0.84
N LEU A 475 -23.19 -21.42 -0.58
CA LEU A 475 -24.28 -21.88 -1.46
C LEU A 475 -24.77 -20.81 -2.45
N GLY A 476 -24.37 -19.55 -2.29
CA GLY A 476 -24.62 -18.44 -3.22
C GLY A 476 -23.79 -18.51 -4.50
N ASP A 477 -23.85 -17.44 -5.29
CA ASP A 477 -23.17 -17.31 -6.59
C ASP A 477 -22.17 -16.15 -6.66
N MET A 478 -22.33 -15.17 -5.77
CA MET A 478 -21.53 -13.95 -5.70
C MET A 478 -21.13 -13.69 -4.25
N ASP A 479 -19.88 -13.27 -4.05
CA ASP A 479 -19.33 -12.78 -2.78
C ASP A 479 -18.66 -11.42 -3.07
N PHE A 480 -19.41 -10.34 -2.84
CA PHE A 480 -19.07 -8.96 -3.18
C PHE A 480 -18.75 -8.15 -1.92
N LYS A 481 -17.46 -8.00 -1.63
CA LYS A 481 -16.96 -7.28 -0.46
C LYS A 481 -16.74 -5.83 -0.85
N ILE A 482 -17.34 -4.89 -0.12
CA ILE A 482 -17.19 -3.44 -0.34
C ILE A 482 -16.80 -2.78 0.98
N ALA A 483 -15.77 -1.96 0.95
CA ALA A 483 -15.35 -1.11 2.05
C ALA A 483 -15.29 0.36 1.65
N GLY A 484 -15.59 1.26 2.59
CA GLY A 484 -15.59 2.70 2.34
C GLY A 484 -16.00 3.54 3.54
N THR A 485 -15.99 4.86 3.32
CA THR A 485 -16.45 5.91 4.23
C THR A 485 -17.89 6.32 3.88
N ARG A 486 -18.42 7.36 4.53
CA ARG A 486 -19.68 8.01 4.11
C ARG A 486 -19.51 8.78 2.79
N ARG A 487 -18.29 9.25 2.47
CA ARG A 487 -17.96 9.96 1.22
C ARG A 487 -17.88 9.05 -0.01
N GLY A 488 -17.36 7.83 0.14
CA GLY A 488 -17.20 6.91 -0.98
C GLY A 488 -16.49 5.60 -0.66
N ILE A 489 -16.27 4.80 -1.70
CA ILE A 489 -15.67 3.47 -1.65
C ILE A 489 -14.14 3.57 -1.61
N THR A 490 -13.50 2.76 -0.76
CA THR A 490 -12.04 2.68 -0.63
C THR A 490 -11.47 1.34 -1.12
N ALA A 491 -12.24 0.24 -1.05
CA ALA A 491 -11.86 -1.02 -1.67
C ALA A 491 -13.06 -1.90 -2.06
N ILE A 492 -12.87 -2.75 -3.07
CA ILE A 492 -13.81 -3.81 -3.46
C ILE A 492 -13.05 -5.10 -3.74
N GLN A 493 -13.67 -6.24 -3.39
CA GLN A 493 -13.31 -7.55 -3.91
C GLN A 493 -14.56 -8.33 -4.29
N LEU A 494 -14.74 -8.57 -5.59
CA LEU A 494 -15.84 -9.37 -6.15
C LEU A 494 -15.32 -10.76 -6.56
N ASP A 495 -15.88 -11.80 -5.93
CA ASP A 495 -15.69 -13.18 -6.32
C ASP A 495 -17.00 -13.76 -6.86
N ILE A 496 -16.93 -14.42 -8.02
CA ILE A 496 -18.09 -15.00 -8.72
C ILE A 496 -17.85 -16.49 -8.93
N LYS A 497 -18.89 -17.29 -8.67
CA LYS A 497 -18.85 -18.77 -8.71
C LYS A 497 -19.42 -19.41 -9.99
N PRO A 498 -20.50 -18.91 -10.63
CA PRO A 498 -20.87 -19.35 -11.98
C PRO A 498 -19.92 -18.78 -13.04
N ALA A 499 -20.16 -19.08 -14.32
CA ALA A 499 -19.44 -18.54 -15.48
C ALA A 499 -19.74 -17.05 -15.75
N GLY A 500 -19.69 -16.23 -14.70
CA GLY A 500 -19.90 -14.78 -14.71
C GLY A 500 -21.33 -14.33 -14.41
N ILE A 501 -21.47 -13.03 -14.12
CA ILE A 501 -22.75 -12.34 -13.84
C ILE A 501 -22.82 -11.05 -14.67
N PRO A 502 -23.99 -10.69 -15.27
CA PRO A 502 -24.17 -9.42 -15.97
C PRO A 502 -23.79 -8.20 -15.12
N LEU A 503 -23.13 -7.21 -15.73
CA LEU A 503 -22.56 -6.07 -15.00
C LEU A 503 -23.63 -5.22 -14.27
N ASP A 504 -24.82 -5.07 -14.82
CA ASP A 504 -25.85 -4.22 -14.21
C ASP A 504 -26.39 -4.78 -12.87
N ILE A 505 -26.43 -6.11 -12.69
CA ILE A 505 -26.79 -6.75 -11.40
C ILE A 505 -25.73 -6.42 -10.32
N ILE A 506 -24.45 -6.42 -10.71
CA ILE A 506 -23.36 -6.03 -9.82
C ILE A 506 -23.47 -4.54 -9.48
N CYS A 507 -23.86 -3.69 -10.43
CA CYS A 507 -24.08 -2.27 -10.18
C CYS A 507 -25.28 -2.00 -9.25
N GLU A 508 -26.38 -2.76 -9.37
CA GLU A 508 -27.54 -2.68 -8.47
C GLU A 508 -27.13 -2.94 -7.01
N SER A 509 -26.27 -3.92 -6.78
CA SER A 509 -25.80 -4.32 -5.45
C SER A 509 -24.95 -3.26 -4.71
N LEU A 510 -24.53 -2.18 -5.38
CA LEU A 510 -23.84 -1.05 -4.74
C LEU A 510 -24.73 -0.29 -3.75
N GLU A 511 -26.03 -0.15 -4.01
CA GLU A 511 -26.92 0.66 -3.16
C GLU A 511 -27.30 -0.05 -1.84
N PRO A 512 -27.68 -1.35 -1.81
CA PRO A 512 -27.78 -2.11 -0.56
C PRO A 512 -26.48 -2.09 0.25
N ALA A 513 -25.32 -2.24 -0.42
CA ALA A 513 -24.02 -2.16 0.23
C ALA A 513 -23.76 -0.78 0.86
N ARG A 514 -24.12 0.32 0.19
CA ARG A 514 -23.98 1.69 0.71
C ARG A 514 -24.84 1.92 1.95
N LYS A 515 -26.09 1.45 1.95
CA LYS A 515 -27.00 1.52 3.12
C LYS A 515 -26.43 0.76 4.31
N ALA A 516 -26.02 -0.50 4.09
CA ALA A 516 -25.45 -1.36 5.12
C ALA A 516 -24.11 -0.83 5.66
N ARG A 517 -23.25 -0.28 4.78
CA ARG A 517 -22.00 0.40 5.15
C ARG A 517 -22.25 1.56 6.12
N ASN A 518 -23.25 2.39 5.82
CA ASN A 518 -23.62 3.51 6.68
C ASN A 518 -24.17 3.06 8.04
N GLN A 519 -25.04 2.05 8.10
CA GLN A 519 -25.53 1.48 9.37
C GLN A 519 -24.39 0.96 10.26
N ILE A 520 -23.35 0.36 9.66
CA ILE A 520 -22.17 -0.12 10.40
C ILE A 520 -21.33 1.07 10.89
N LEU A 521 -21.14 2.11 10.07
CA LEU A 521 -20.47 3.36 10.48
C LEU A 521 -21.21 4.04 11.63
N ASP A 522 -22.54 4.12 11.58
CA ASP A 522 -23.37 4.70 12.64
C ASP A 522 -23.13 4.04 14.01
N ARG A 523 -22.93 2.71 14.05
CA ARG A 523 -22.63 1.97 15.29
C ARG A 523 -21.15 2.07 15.71
N MET A 524 -20.23 2.27 14.78
CA MET A 524 -18.81 2.52 15.08
C MET A 524 -18.59 3.92 15.66
N ASP A 525 -19.22 4.95 15.06
CA ASP A 525 -19.17 6.34 15.53
C ASP A 525 -19.75 6.49 16.96
N GLN A 526 -20.71 5.64 17.35
CA GLN A 526 -21.23 5.57 18.72
C GLN A 526 -20.21 5.06 19.76
N GLU A 527 -19.20 4.32 19.33
CA GLU A 527 -18.14 3.76 20.20
C GLU A 527 -16.91 4.66 20.23
N ILE A 528 -16.46 5.15 19.07
CA ILE A 528 -15.26 5.99 18.95
C ILE A 528 -15.37 6.97 17.77
N SER A 529 -16.17 8.03 17.94
CA SER A 529 -16.42 9.07 16.94
C SER A 529 -15.21 9.87 16.44
N SER A 530 -14.04 9.73 17.09
CA SER A 530 -12.82 10.46 16.74
C SER A 530 -11.57 9.78 17.30
N ALA A 531 -10.41 10.06 16.68
CA ALA A 531 -9.12 9.58 17.17
C ALA A 531 -8.83 10.10 18.59
N ARG A 532 -8.35 9.21 19.48
CA ARG A 532 -8.07 9.59 20.88
C ARG A 532 -6.99 10.68 20.96
N ALA A 533 -7.16 11.58 21.93
CA ALA A 533 -6.09 12.48 22.34
C ALA A 533 -4.84 11.67 22.73
N PHE A 534 -3.66 12.16 22.30
CA PHE A 534 -2.38 11.45 22.38
C PHE A 534 -1.82 11.44 23.83
N ASN A 535 -2.44 10.67 24.72
CA ASN A 535 -2.19 10.69 26.17
C ASN A 535 -0.81 10.11 26.58
N ASP A 536 -0.19 10.69 27.61
CA ASP A 536 1.21 10.44 28.00
C ASP A 536 1.53 9.03 28.55
N GLY A 537 0.50 8.25 28.91
CA GLY A 537 0.66 6.99 29.64
C GLY A 537 1.00 5.74 28.80
N SER A 538 0.56 5.68 27.55
CA SER A 538 0.67 4.48 26.69
C SER A 538 0.93 4.76 25.21
N SER A 539 0.59 5.95 24.71
CA SER A 539 0.80 6.33 23.31
C SER A 539 2.29 6.60 23.04
N PRO A 540 2.91 5.93 22.06
CA PRO A 540 4.32 6.09 21.79
C PRO A 540 4.59 7.46 21.16
N ARG A 541 5.65 8.10 21.63
CA ARG A 541 6.13 9.40 21.15
C ARG A 541 7.19 9.18 20.07
N LEU A 542 7.24 10.09 19.10
CA LEU A 542 8.28 10.18 18.08
C LEU A 542 8.85 11.59 18.04
N ALA A 543 10.17 11.70 18.02
CA ALA A 543 10.88 12.96 17.83
C ALA A 543 11.90 12.81 16.69
N THR A 544 11.82 13.69 15.68
CA THR A 544 12.79 13.73 14.58
C THR A 544 13.68 14.96 14.76
N LEU A 545 14.98 14.72 14.93
CA LEU A 545 16.01 15.73 15.12
C LEU A 545 16.92 15.77 13.89
N SER A 546 17.30 16.96 13.42
CA SER A 546 18.24 17.14 12.30
C SER A 546 19.64 17.44 12.83
N PHE A 547 20.67 16.80 12.27
CA PHE A 547 22.06 16.96 12.68
C PHE A 547 23.04 16.88 11.51
N SER A 548 24.19 17.56 11.65
CA SER A 548 25.28 17.53 10.67
C SER A 548 25.92 16.13 10.53
N SER A 549 26.47 15.84 9.35
CA SER A 549 26.95 14.49 8.99
C SER A 549 28.06 13.94 9.89
N ASP A 550 28.92 14.81 10.46
CA ASP A 550 29.97 14.40 11.40
C ASP A 550 29.38 14.05 12.79
N SER A 551 28.39 14.80 13.25
CA SER A 551 27.63 14.54 14.48
C SER A 551 26.88 13.21 14.42
N LEU A 552 26.27 12.88 13.28
CA LEU A 552 25.61 11.59 13.05
C LEU A 552 26.58 10.40 13.17
N ARG A 553 27.84 10.54 12.76
CA ARG A 553 28.84 9.45 12.92
C ARG A 553 29.12 9.17 14.40
N LYS A 554 29.23 10.18 15.26
CA LYS A 554 29.37 9.97 16.72
C LYS A 554 28.17 9.21 17.29
N LEU A 555 26.95 9.67 16.94
CA LEU A 555 25.72 9.05 17.42
C LEU A 555 25.59 7.58 16.99
N LEU A 556 25.96 7.24 15.76
CA LEU A 556 25.94 5.87 15.24
C LEU A 556 26.72 4.87 16.10
N PHE A 557 27.86 5.26 16.68
CA PHE A 557 28.62 4.41 17.60
C PHE A 557 27.94 4.26 18.97
N HIS A 558 27.31 5.33 19.48
CA HIS A 558 26.66 5.32 20.80
C HIS A 558 25.21 4.85 20.79
N ARG A 559 24.55 4.76 19.63
CA ARG A 559 23.14 4.37 19.44
C ARG A 559 22.69 3.24 20.36
N LYS A 560 23.35 2.08 20.29
CA LYS A 560 22.97 0.89 21.09
C LYS A 560 23.03 1.12 22.60
N LYS A 561 23.95 1.97 23.08
CA LYS A 561 24.06 2.34 24.50
C LYS A 561 22.89 3.23 24.91
N ILE A 562 22.49 4.20 24.09
CA ILE A 562 21.30 5.03 24.33
C ILE A 562 20.04 4.16 24.36
N GLU A 563 19.87 3.27 23.38
CA GLU A 563 18.73 2.36 23.30
C GLU A 563 18.64 1.43 24.54
N GLN A 564 19.78 0.88 24.99
CA GLN A 564 19.83 0.04 26.20
C GLN A 564 19.59 0.81 27.51
N GLU A 565 20.10 2.03 27.64
CA GLU A 565 19.98 2.83 28.87
C GLU A 565 18.66 3.62 29.00
N THR A 566 17.87 3.73 27.93
CA THR A 566 16.60 4.48 27.92
C THR A 566 15.39 3.61 27.64
N GLY A 567 15.55 2.53 26.85
CA GLY A 567 14.42 1.77 26.30
C GLY A 567 13.76 2.42 25.07
N ALA A 568 14.25 3.58 24.62
CA ALA A 568 13.86 4.15 23.33
C ALA A 568 14.53 3.41 22.16
N ARG A 569 13.94 3.50 20.97
CA ARG A 569 14.60 3.15 19.70
C ARG A 569 15.13 4.41 19.03
N VAL A 570 16.30 4.31 18.38
CA VAL A 570 16.92 5.44 17.67
C VAL A 570 17.25 5.02 16.23
N SER A 571 16.45 5.50 15.29
CA SER A 571 16.73 5.40 13.85
C SER A 571 17.59 6.58 13.40
N VAL A 572 18.42 6.37 12.38
CA VAL A 572 19.25 7.42 11.77
C VAL A 572 19.14 7.26 10.25
N SER A 573 18.77 8.34 9.55
CA SER A 573 18.56 8.35 8.10
C SER A 573 18.92 9.73 7.54
N ASP A 574 19.95 9.80 6.70
CA ASP A 574 20.32 10.92 5.82
C ASP A 574 20.03 12.33 6.37
N GLY A 575 20.79 12.75 7.40
CA GLY A 575 20.65 14.05 8.06
C GLY A 575 19.75 14.03 9.30
N THR A 576 18.86 13.05 9.43
CA THR A 576 17.85 12.98 10.50
C THR A 576 18.06 11.81 11.47
N VAL A 577 17.60 12.02 12.70
CA VAL A 577 17.56 11.03 13.78
C VAL A 577 16.12 10.96 14.29
N THR A 578 15.48 9.79 14.11
CA THR A 578 14.14 9.56 14.62
C THR A 578 14.21 8.71 15.87
N ILE A 579 13.92 9.34 17.01
CA ILE A 579 13.76 8.67 18.30
C ILE A 579 12.30 8.24 18.44
N VAL A 580 12.06 7.01 18.91
CA VAL A 580 10.72 6.53 19.28
C VAL A 580 10.75 5.95 20.70
N ALA A 581 9.85 6.39 21.56
CA ALA A 581 9.79 6.01 22.97
C ALA A 581 8.36 5.67 23.39
N LYS A 582 8.18 4.72 24.33
CA LYS A 582 6.83 4.30 24.78
C LYS A 582 6.06 5.39 25.53
N THR A 583 6.76 6.28 26.25
CA THR A 583 6.15 7.36 27.04
C THR A 583 7.01 8.63 26.98
N GLN A 584 6.41 9.79 27.29
CA GLN A 584 7.11 11.07 27.27
C GLN A 584 8.39 11.09 28.15
N PRO A 585 8.38 10.60 29.41
CA PRO A 585 9.59 10.61 30.25
C PRO A 585 10.72 9.66 29.80
N ILE A 586 10.45 8.79 28.81
CA ILE A 586 11.49 8.00 28.12
C ILE A 586 12.01 8.77 26.90
N MET A 587 11.12 9.48 26.18
CA MET A 587 11.51 10.39 25.09
C MET A 587 12.48 11.46 25.59
N ASP A 588 12.12 12.16 26.67
CA ASP A 588 12.90 13.30 27.17
C ASP A 588 14.34 12.88 27.53
N LYS A 589 14.49 11.72 28.19
CA LYS A 589 15.80 11.12 28.55
C LYS A 589 16.58 10.63 27.34
N ALA A 590 15.92 10.23 26.26
CA ALA A 590 16.56 9.83 25.02
C ALA A 590 17.03 11.05 24.23
N VAL A 591 16.18 12.09 24.11
CA VAL A 591 16.53 13.40 23.51
C VAL A 591 17.70 14.03 24.26
N GLU A 592 17.63 14.14 25.59
CA GLU A 592 18.71 14.70 26.43
C GLU A 592 20.06 13.98 26.19
N LYS A 593 20.05 12.63 26.13
CA LYS A 593 21.27 11.85 25.85
C LYS A 593 21.77 12.01 24.42
N VAL A 594 20.88 12.09 23.43
CA VAL A 594 21.26 12.31 22.03
C VAL A 594 21.87 13.70 21.85
N GLU A 595 21.23 14.74 22.39
CA GLU A 595 21.77 16.12 22.38
C GLU A 595 23.10 16.21 23.13
N PHE A 596 23.23 15.56 24.30
CA PHE A 596 24.48 15.55 25.06
C PHE A 596 25.62 14.86 24.31
N LEU A 597 25.37 13.73 23.63
CA LEU A 597 26.41 12.96 22.92
C LEU A 597 26.79 13.54 21.54
N VAL A 598 25.84 14.16 20.85
CA VAL A 598 26.11 14.93 19.63
C VAL A 598 26.84 16.24 19.97
N GLY A 599 26.40 16.87 21.06
CA GLY A 599 26.72 18.23 21.45
C GLY A 599 25.77 19.22 20.77
N ARG A 600 25.05 20.03 21.55
CA ARG A 600 24.38 21.23 21.02
C ARG A 600 25.43 22.14 20.37
N GLU A 601 25.11 22.80 19.27
CA GLU A 601 26.00 23.87 18.78
C GLU A 601 26.12 24.96 19.85
N ILE A 602 27.32 25.52 19.98
CA ILE A 602 27.64 26.45 21.07
C ILE A 602 27.29 27.86 20.61
N GLU A 603 26.05 28.25 20.88
CA GLU A 603 25.58 29.62 20.73
C GLU A 603 26.21 30.54 21.77
N VAL A 604 26.75 31.65 21.30
CA VAL A 604 27.29 32.73 22.14
C VAL A 604 26.12 33.37 22.91
N GLY A 605 26.25 33.49 24.22
CA GLY A 605 25.20 34.00 25.12
C GLY A 605 24.37 32.92 25.83
N ARG A 606 24.45 31.63 25.45
CA ARG A 606 23.77 30.55 26.19
C ARG A 606 24.57 30.06 27.39
N THR A 607 23.86 29.73 28.48
CA THR A 607 24.42 29.10 29.69
C THR A 607 24.43 27.57 29.56
N TYR A 608 25.56 26.95 29.84
CA TYR A 608 25.79 25.50 29.83
C TYR A 608 26.22 25.03 31.23
N LYS A 609 25.84 23.80 31.61
CA LYS A 609 26.39 23.14 32.79
C LYS A 609 27.61 22.31 32.40
N GLY A 610 28.69 22.44 33.17
CA GLY A 610 29.95 21.74 32.92
C GLY A 610 30.71 21.39 34.20
N VAL A 611 31.67 20.48 34.09
CA VAL A 611 32.50 19.97 35.18
C VAL A 611 33.94 20.44 34.99
N VAL A 612 34.57 21.00 36.02
CA VAL A 612 35.98 21.43 35.95
C VAL A 612 36.87 20.20 35.78
N SER A 613 37.52 20.05 34.62
CA SER A 613 38.36 18.90 34.30
C SER A 613 39.82 19.11 34.68
N SER A 614 40.33 20.35 34.60
CA SER A 614 41.65 20.72 35.12
C SER A 614 41.76 22.22 35.40
N ILE A 615 42.66 22.59 36.31
CA ILE A 615 42.94 23.99 36.68
C ILE A 615 44.38 24.34 36.31
N LYS A 616 44.60 25.54 35.78
CA LYS A 616 45.92 26.15 35.56
C LYS A 616 45.91 27.59 36.05
N GLU A 617 47.10 28.18 36.15
CA GLU A 617 47.30 29.52 36.71
C GLU A 617 46.50 30.63 35.98
N TYR A 618 46.24 30.45 34.68
CA TYR A 618 45.50 31.41 33.83
C TYR A 618 44.00 31.12 33.68
N GLY A 619 43.50 29.97 34.18
CA GLY A 619 42.10 29.61 34.05
C GLY A 619 41.80 28.12 34.30
N ALA A 620 40.51 27.80 34.36
CA ALA A 620 40.01 26.43 34.48
C ALA A 620 39.55 25.89 33.12
N PHE A 621 39.90 24.66 32.81
CA PHE A 621 39.28 23.90 31.73
C PHE A 621 38.01 23.24 32.27
N VAL A 622 36.90 23.45 31.58
CA VAL A 622 35.60 22.90 31.94
C VAL A 622 35.12 22.02 30.80
N GLU A 623 34.76 20.78 31.13
CA GLU A 623 34.19 19.82 30.20
C GLU A 623 32.66 19.86 30.27
N PHE A 624 32.03 19.95 29.10
CA PHE A 624 30.58 20.05 28.96
C PHE A 624 30.15 19.39 27.64
N ASN A 625 28.84 19.26 27.43
CA ASN A 625 28.26 18.98 26.10
C ASN A 625 28.89 17.74 25.40
N GLY A 626 29.00 16.61 26.12
CA GLY A 626 29.48 15.34 25.56
C GLY A 626 30.99 15.14 25.45
N GLY A 627 31.81 16.02 26.04
CA GLY A 627 33.28 15.93 26.00
C GLY A 627 33.96 17.08 25.25
N GLN A 628 33.25 18.20 25.06
CA GLN A 628 33.85 19.45 24.58
C GLN A 628 34.49 20.19 25.76
N GLN A 629 35.68 20.76 25.55
CA GLN A 629 36.40 21.52 26.58
C GLN A 629 36.42 23.02 26.25
N GLY A 630 36.02 23.83 27.23
CA GLY A 630 36.06 25.29 27.16
C GLY A 630 36.98 25.88 28.23
N LEU A 631 37.54 27.05 27.95
CA LEU A 631 38.41 27.77 28.87
C LEU A 631 37.61 28.85 29.62
N LEU A 632 37.51 28.70 30.94
CA LEU A 632 37.09 29.72 31.88
C LEU A 632 38.32 30.51 32.33
N HIS A 633 38.54 31.67 31.72
CA HIS A 633 39.70 32.52 32.00
C HIS A 633 39.59 33.20 33.38
N ILE A 634 40.73 33.47 34.04
CA ILE A 634 40.75 34.04 35.40
C ILE A 634 39.96 35.36 35.53
N SER A 635 39.89 36.18 34.48
CA SER A 635 39.12 37.45 34.47
C SER A 635 37.60 37.29 34.45
N GLU A 636 37.10 36.07 34.19
CA GLU A 636 35.69 35.75 33.97
C GLU A 636 35.09 34.85 35.07
N LEU A 637 35.84 34.64 36.16
CA LEU A 637 35.40 33.90 37.34
C LEU A 637 34.45 34.69 38.25
N SER A 638 34.64 36.00 38.38
CA SER A 638 33.90 36.87 39.32
C SER A 638 33.92 38.33 38.86
N HIS A 639 33.12 39.18 39.52
CA HIS A 639 33.25 40.63 39.44
C HIS A 639 34.41 41.17 40.30
N GLU A 640 34.88 40.40 41.28
CA GLU A 640 35.98 40.76 42.17
C GLU A 640 37.34 40.29 41.64
N LYS A 641 38.44 40.88 42.14
CA LYS A 641 39.81 40.53 41.73
C LYS A 641 40.26 39.19 42.30
N VAL A 642 39.98 38.11 41.58
CA VAL A 642 40.52 36.77 41.84
C VAL A 642 42.02 36.74 41.59
N SER A 643 42.82 36.37 42.60
CA SER A 643 44.29 36.28 42.51
C SER A 643 44.80 34.86 42.21
N LYS A 644 44.00 33.82 42.48
CA LYS A 644 44.25 32.43 42.08
C LYS A 644 42.95 31.74 41.68
N VAL A 645 42.99 30.97 40.60
CA VAL A 645 41.83 30.20 40.10
C VAL A 645 41.34 29.18 41.14
N SER A 646 42.27 28.53 41.84
CA SER A 646 42.01 27.48 42.85
C SER A 646 41.20 27.95 44.06
N ASP A 647 41.13 29.26 44.31
CA ASP A 647 40.43 29.84 45.45
C ASP A 647 38.92 29.99 45.18
N VAL A 648 38.49 29.82 43.92
CA VAL A 648 37.09 30.00 43.46
C VAL A 648 36.50 28.72 42.85
N VAL A 649 37.33 27.89 42.21
CA VAL A 649 36.88 26.64 41.56
C VAL A 649 37.79 25.47 41.88
N SER A 650 37.19 24.28 42.07
CA SER A 650 37.87 23.00 42.34
C SER A 650 37.67 22.00 41.20
N VAL A 651 38.64 21.09 41.00
CA VAL A 651 38.52 19.99 40.01
C VAL A 651 37.35 19.08 40.40
N GLY A 652 36.51 18.71 39.43
CA GLY A 652 35.27 17.95 39.65
C GLY A 652 34.05 18.80 40.06
N GLN A 653 34.20 20.11 40.26
CA GLN A 653 33.07 20.99 40.58
C GLN A 653 32.16 21.20 39.38
N VAL A 654 30.85 21.12 39.59
CA VAL A 654 29.82 21.43 38.58
C VAL A 654 29.51 22.92 38.62
N LEU A 655 29.58 23.58 37.47
CA LEU A 655 29.35 25.02 37.29
C LEU A 655 28.33 25.29 36.19
N SER A 656 27.62 26.42 36.27
CA SER A 656 26.77 26.95 35.18
C SER A 656 27.45 28.18 34.58
N LEU A 657 27.79 28.11 33.29
CA LEU A 657 28.71 29.04 32.62
C LEU A 657 28.15 29.49 31.27
N THR A 658 28.25 30.78 30.96
CA THR A 658 27.79 31.34 29.68
C THR A 658 28.93 31.33 28.65
N CYS A 659 28.65 30.91 27.42
CA CYS A 659 29.59 31.03 26.31
C CYS A 659 29.73 32.51 25.89
N ILE A 660 30.96 33.04 25.89
CA ILE A 660 31.25 34.43 25.47
C ILE A 660 31.73 34.53 24.02
N GLY A 661 32.09 33.40 23.39
CA GLY A 661 32.64 33.37 22.04
C GLY A 661 33.57 32.19 21.80
N GLN A 662 34.03 32.07 20.55
CA GLN A 662 35.10 31.15 20.16
C GLN A 662 36.36 31.95 19.80
N ASP A 663 37.53 31.38 20.06
CA ASP A 663 38.82 31.96 19.70
C ASP A 663 39.19 31.68 18.24
N LEU A 664 40.21 32.38 17.70
CA LEU A 664 40.72 32.17 16.33
C LEU A 664 41.23 30.75 16.02
N ARG A 665 41.29 29.87 17.04
CA ARG A 665 41.65 28.45 16.94
C ARG A 665 40.48 27.49 17.23
N GLY A 666 39.25 27.98 17.32
CA GLY A 666 38.03 27.20 17.63
C GLY A 666 37.83 26.86 19.12
N ASN A 667 38.71 27.34 20.01
CA ASN A 667 38.57 27.11 21.46
C ASN A 667 37.42 27.95 22.04
N ILE A 668 36.52 27.35 22.81
CA ILE A 668 35.37 28.04 23.42
C ILE A 668 35.81 28.83 24.67
N LYS A 669 35.36 30.08 24.79
CA LYS A 669 35.55 30.94 25.96
C LYS A 669 34.27 30.93 26.81
N LEU A 670 34.43 30.68 28.11
CA LEU A 670 33.35 30.59 29.09
C LEU A 670 33.47 31.68 30.16
N SER A 671 32.32 32.16 30.67
CA SER A 671 32.24 33.09 31.81
C SER A 671 31.31 32.58 32.90
N LEU A 672 31.74 32.72 34.15
CA LEU A 672 30.93 32.54 35.36
C LEU A 672 30.38 33.89 35.84
N LYS A 673 31.10 34.98 35.57
CA LYS A 673 30.70 36.36 35.83
C LYS A 673 29.40 36.73 35.09
N ALA A 674 29.23 36.27 33.84
CA ALA A 674 28.01 36.50 33.05
C ALA A 674 26.75 35.78 33.61
N THR A 675 26.88 34.89 34.60
CA THR A 675 25.76 34.25 35.31
C THR A 675 25.50 34.83 36.71
N LEU A 676 26.28 35.82 37.15
CA LEU A 676 26.08 36.50 38.44
C LEU A 676 25.20 37.75 38.27
N PRO A 677 24.27 38.04 39.20
CA PRO A 677 23.40 39.21 39.11
C PRO A 677 24.18 40.51 39.30
N HIS A 678 24.02 41.46 38.38
CA HIS A 678 24.67 42.77 38.45
C HIS A 678 24.17 43.58 39.66
N ALA A 679 25.04 43.82 40.64
CA ALA A 679 24.73 44.56 41.86
C ALA A 679 24.67 46.09 41.65
N HIS A 680 24.00 46.56 40.60
CA HIS A 680 23.96 47.99 40.25
C HIS A 680 22.67 48.47 39.57
N GLU A 681 21.50 48.13 40.12
CA GLU A 681 20.27 48.89 39.84
C GLU A 681 19.42 49.07 41.10
N LYS A 682 19.63 50.20 41.78
CA LYS A 682 18.86 50.58 42.98
C LYS A 682 18.79 52.09 43.18
N LYS A 683 18.06 52.77 42.31
CA LYS A 683 17.44 54.07 42.62
C LYS A 683 16.21 54.34 41.75
N ASP A 684 15.36 55.20 42.30
CA ASP A 684 14.35 56.01 41.61
C ASP A 684 13.24 55.26 40.84
N LEU A 685 12.30 54.67 41.60
CA LEU A 685 10.86 54.82 41.34
C LEU A 685 10.02 54.52 42.60
N ALA A 686 10.01 55.46 43.55
CA ALA A 686 9.20 55.40 44.76
C ALA A 686 7.91 56.24 44.62
N SER A 687 6.93 55.75 43.86
CA SER A 687 5.66 56.47 43.64
C SER A 687 4.41 55.57 43.59
N LYS A 688 3.93 55.24 44.81
CA LYS A 688 2.50 55.06 45.20
C LYS A 688 1.59 53.99 44.56
N HIS A 689 0.92 53.27 45.48
CA HIS A 689 -0.38 52.57 45.37
C HIS A 689 -0.57 51.39 44.39
N THR A 690 -0.73 50.20 44.99
CA THR A 690 -1.87 49.30 44.73
C THR A 690 -2.25 48.59 46.03
N ASP A 691 -3.55 48.46 46.29
CA ASP A 691 -4.14 47.71 47.42
C ASP A 691 -4.28 46.19 47.10
N PRO A 692 -4.60 45.31 48.08
CA PRO A 692 -4.20 43.89 48.00
C PRO A 692 -5.19 42.93 47.30
N LEU A 693 -4.65 41.76 46.93
CA LEU A 693 -5.36 40.57 46.46
C LEU A 693 -6.21 39.90 47.55
N PRO A 694 -7.36 39.30 47.19
CA PRO A 694 -7.96 38.16 47.89
C PRO A 694 -7.55 36.81 47.24
N SER A 695 -7.84 35.70 47.93
CA SER A 695 -7.35 34.34 47.63
C SER A 695 -8.41 33.37 47.05
N GLN A 696 -7.94 32.15 46.71
CA GLN A 696 -8.57 30.81 46.81
C GLN A 696 -9.93 30.73 47.59
N GLU A 697 -10.90 29.83 47.29
CA GLU A 697 -10.82 28.51 46.60
C GLU A 697 -12.19 27.85 46.26
N VAL A 698 -12.14 26.64 45.65
CA VAL A 698 -13.07 25.48 45.77
C VAL A 698 -14.50 25.47 45.13
N VAL A 699 -14.64 24.59 44.13
CA VAL A 699 -15.70 23.57 43.82
C VAL A 699 -17.19 23.80 44.17
N GLY A 700 -18.08 23.55 43.19
CA GLY A 700 -19.48 23.15 43.42
C GLY A 700 -20.22 22.67 42.15
N TRP A 701 -20.87 21.49 42.19
CA TRP A 701 -21.81 20.99 41.16
C TRP A 701 -23.25 21.11 41.67
N THR A 702 -24.23 21.45 40.82
CA THR A 702 -25.57 20.81 40.72
C THR A 702 -26.36 21.38 39.52
N ALA A 703 -27.58 20.91 39.28
CA ALA A 703 -28.24 20.99 37.97
C ALA A 703 -29.75 21.34 38.01
N VAL A 704 -30.24 21.83 36.87
CA VAL A 704 -31.61 21.63 36.32
C VAL A 704 -32.80 22.47 36.87
N GLU A 705 -33.67 22.82 35.90
CA GLU A 705 -35.12 23.10 35.94
C GLU A 705 -35.73 24.54 35.90
N ASN A 706 -36.53 24.73 34.83
CA ASN A 706 -37.90 25.26 34.75
C ASN A 706 -38.28 26.78 34.82
N MET A 707 -38.49 27.31 33.59
CA MET A 707 -39.79 27.82 33.05
C MET A 707 -40.27 29.30 33.17
N ARG A 708 -40.99 29.67 32.09
CA ARG A 708 -41.99 30.76 31.91
C ARG A 708 -41.51 32.23 31.82
N SER A 709 -42.13 33.13 31.03
CA SER A 709 -42.97 33.02 29.80
C SER A 709 -43.43 34.40 29.30
N LYS A 710 -43.50 34.66 27.98
CA LYS A 710 -44.71 35.12 27.21
C LYS A 710 -44.39 35.86 25.88
N ASP A 711 -45.10 35.42 24.82
CA ASP A 711 -45.99 36.15 23.89
C ASP A 711 -45.54 37.46 23.19
N ALA A 712 -45.84 37.74 21.90
CA ALA A 712 -46.39 36.92 20.78
C ALA A 712 -46.37 37.67 19.41
N ASN A 713 -46.43 36.91 18.30
CA ASN A 713 -46.92 37.24 16.94
C ASN A 713 -46.20 38.36 16.12
N ALA A 714 -46.19 38.37 14.76
CA ALA A 714 -47.14 37.77 13.80
C ALA A 714 -46.52 37.39 12.41
N GLU A 715 -47.33 36.68 11.61
CA GLU A 715 -47.23 36.38 10.16
C GLU A 715 -48.67 36.62 9.55
N PRO A 716 -49.02 36.49 8.23
CA PRO A 716 -48.48 35.55 7.21
C PRO A 716 -48.50 35.98 5.71
N SER A 717 -48.28 34.99 4.83
CA SER A 717 -48.96 34.72 3.51
C SER A 717 -48.59 35.44 2.18
N ILE A 718 -47.86 34.69 1.32
CA ILE A 718 -48.28 34.11 0.01
C ILE A 718 -49.02 34.98 -1.04
N SER A 719 -48.47 35.02 -2.27
CA SER A 719 -49.20 34.84 -3.56
C SER A 719 -48.22 34.55 -4.73
N LYS A 720 -48.74 34.16 -5.90
CA LYS A 720 -48.01 33.82 -7.14
C LYS A 720 -48.60 34.62 -8.33
N ASP A 721 -47.88 34.73 -9.46
CA ASP A 721 -48.16 34.02 -10.74
C ASP A 721 -47.29 34.58 -11.91
N GLU A 722 -47.46 34.05 -13.12
CA GLU A 722 -46.58 34.18 -14.33
C GLU A 722 -47.08 35.34 -15.27
N ASP A 723 -46.44 35.86 -16.34
CA ASP A 723 -45.79 35.18 -17.47
C ASP A 723 -45.19 36.16 -18.55
N ASN A 724 -44.13 35.71 -19.25
CA ASN A 724 -43.73 35.88 -20.68
C ASN A 724 -43.26 37.16 -21.46
N MET A 725 -42.49 36.87 -22.55
CA MET A 725 -42.08 37.63 -23.78
C MET A 725 -40.96 38.72 -23.69
N ILE A 726 -39.74 38.50 -24.23
CA ILE A 726 -39.21 38.80 -25.62
C ILE A 726 -38.77 40.29 -25.81
N GLU A 727 -37.67 40.71 -26.47
CA GLU A 727 -36.69 40.18 -27.50
C GLU A 727 -35.23 40.56 -27.05
N GLU A 728 -34.05 40.30 -27.67
CA GLU A 728 -33.52 39.61 -28.88
C GLU A 728 -32.06 39.12 -28.58
N THR A 729 -31.20 38.94 -29.60
CA THR A 729 -29.78 38.49 -29.60
C THR A 729 -28.92 39.40 -30.54
N PRO A 730 -27.66 39.16 -31.00
CA PRO A 730 -26.91 37.91 -31.34
C PRO A 730 -25.58 37.73 -30.53
N GLY A 731 -24.75 36.68 -30.67
CA GLY A 731 -24.83 35.45 -31.48
C GLY A 731 -23.47 35.06 -32.11
N CYS A 732 -22.88 33.92 -31.74
CA CYS A 732 -21.73 33.31 -32.44
C CYS A 732 -21.63 31.78 -32.17
N SER A 733 -21.07 31.02 -33.11
CA SER A 733 -21.16 29.55 -33.18
C SER A 733 -19.91 28.78 -32.74
N THR A 734 -20.08 27.63 -32.10
CA THR A 734 -19.02 26.62 -31.92
C THR A 734 -18.77 25.82 -33.20
N PRO A 735 -17.51 25.51 -33.55
CA PRO A 735 -17.20 24.58 -34.64
C PRO A 735 -17.30 23.11 -34.17
N ALA A 736 -18.04 22.29 -34.89
CA ALA A 736 -18.11 20.84 -34.63
C ALA A 736 -16.85 20.13 -35.16
N VAL A 737 -16.13 19.41 -34.28
CA VAL A 737 -14.98 18.59 -34.68
C VAL A 737 -15.47 17.19 -35.09
N ILE A 738 -15.40 16.90 -36.39
CA ILE A 738 -15.78 15.60 -36.95
C ILE A 738 -14.64 14.60 -36.72
N ILE A 739 -14.88 13.61 -35.86
CA ILE A 739 -13.96 12.49 -35.67
C ILE A 739 -14.01 11.57 -36.90
N ARG A 740 -12.85 11.31 -37.52
CA ARG A 740 -12.68 10.32 -38.59
C ARG A 740 -11.91 9.10 -38.08
N SER A 741 -12.22 7.93 -38.62
CA SER A 741 -11.61 6.65 -38.25
C SER A 741 -10.25 6.44 -38.94
N ALA A 742 -9.34 5.72 -38.27
CA ALA A 742 -8.02 5.39 -38.78
C ALA A 742 -8.04 4.22 -39.79
N ALA A 743 -8.76 4.40 -40.90
CA ALA A 743 -8.94 3.37 -41.94
C ALA A 743 -8.74 3.88 -43.39
N GLU A 744 -8.49 5.18 -43.59
CA GLU A 744 -8.32 5.80 -44.92
C GLU A 744 -7.03 6.63 -45.00
N CYS A 745 -5.86 5.97 -44.97
CA CYS A 745 -4.56 6.58 -45.26
C CYS A 745 -3.46 5.51 -45.50
N ASP A 746 -3.63 4.63 -46.49
CA ASP A 746 -2.55 3.70 -46.92
C ASP A 746 -2.80 3.16 -48.36
N ALA A 747 -2.47 3.97 -49.37
CA ALA A 747 -2.33 3.57 -50.77
C ALA A 747 -1.50 4.61 -51.54
N GLN A 748 -0.67 4.15 -52.48
CA GLN A 748 0.30 4.94 -53.28
C GLN A 748 1.48 5.49 -52.43
N ASP A 749 2.76 5.29 -52.78
CA ASP A 749 3.36 4.72 -53.99
C ASP A 749 4.54 3.75 -53.71
N VAL A 750 4.67 2.73 -54.56
CA VAL A 750 5.91 1.97 -54.80
C VAL A 750 6.02 1.65 -56.28
N THR A 751 7.06 2.15 -56.95
CA THR A 751 7.57 1.63 -58.23
C THR A 751 9.07 1.94 -58.39
N ASP A 752 9.79 1.04 -59.05
CA ASP A 752 11.24 1.06 -59.32
C ASP A 752 11.62 2.05 -60.47
N ASP A 753 12.84 2.19 -61.03
CA ASP A 753 14.04 1.32 -61.10
C ASP A 753 15.31 2.19 -61.44
N PRO A 754 16.54 1.73 -61.82
CA PRO A 754 17.77 2.27 -61.25
C PRO A 754 18.83 2.75 -62.27
N LYS A 755 20.00 3.23 -61.80
CA LYS A 755 21.18 3.46 -62.68
C LYS A 755 22.53 2.99 -62.11
N LYS A 756 22.96 1.83 -62.65
CA LYS A 756 24.33 1.52 -63.16
C LYS A 756 25.50 1.16 -62.21
N LYS A 757 25.96 -0.10 -62.42
CA LYS A 757 27.36 -0.64 -62.54
C LYS A 757 27.99 -1.45 -61.38
N ARG A 758 28.48 -2.65 -61.77
CA ARG A 758 29.34 -3.64 -61.06
C ARG A 758 30.84 -3.25 -61.14
N PRO A 759 31.76 -3.82 -60.31
CA PRO A 759 32.32 -5.20 -60.44
C PRO A 759 31.74 -6.22 -59.41
N LYS A 760 31.71 -7.56 -59.54
CA LYS A 760 32.69 -8.64 -59.89
C LYS A 760 33.83 -8.77 -58.85
N VAL A 761 34.24 -9.94 -58.30
CA VAL A 761 33.85 -11.39 -58.34
C VAL A 761 34.55 -12.09 -57.12
N ALA A 762 34.38 -13.34 -56.61
CA ALA A 762 33.84 -14.65 -57.04
C ALA A 762 32.63 -15.12 -56.14
N LYS A 763 32.28 -16.36 -55.69
CA LYS A 763 32.74 -17.79 -55.57
C LYS A 763 33.88 -18.10 -54.54
N SER A 764 34.01 -19.30 -53.94
CA SER A 764 33.31 -20.62 -54.05
C SER A 764 33.12 -21.38 -52.70
N SER A 765 32.40 -22.51 -52.72
CA SER A 765 32.16 -23.50 -51.62
C SER A 765 32.84 -24.87 -51.98
N PRO A 766 32.54 -26.09 -51.41
CA PRO A 766 31.84 -26.54 -50.17
C PRO A 766 32.44 -27.80 -49.40
N LYS A 767 31.99 -28.06 -48.14
CA LYS A 767 31.83 -29.42 -47.47
C LYS A 767 33.13 -30.28 -47.16
N PRO A 768 33.07 -31.53 -46.57
CA PRO A 768 32.54 -31.90 -45.23
C PRO A 768 33.30 -33.02 -44.41
N SER A 769 32.95 -33.23 -43.12
CA SER A 769 33.15 -34.47 -42.27
C SER A 769 34.60 -34.84 -41.81
N LYS A 770 34.93 -35.78 -40.89
CA LYS A 770 34.31 -37.03 -40.32
C LYS A 770 34.76 -37.26 -38.80
N PRO A 771 34.66 -38.44 -38.10
CA PRO A 771 34.32 -38.48 -36.64
C PRO A 771 35.14 -39.45 -35.70
N ALA A 772 34.57 -39.78 -34.52
CA ALA A 772 34.94 -40.83 -33.50
C ALA A 772 36.03 -40.44 -32.45
N SER A 773 36.17 -41.09 -31.26
CA SER A 773 35.58 -42.34 -30.70
C SER A 773 35.31 -42.28 -29.17
N GLU A 774 34.91 -43.41 -28.56
CA GLU A 774 34.44 -43.59 -27.16
C GLU A 774 35.55 -43.84 -26.11
N ARG A 775 35.27 -43.67 -24.79
CA ARG A 775 35.11 -44.79 -23.80
C ARG A 775 34.92 -44.40 -22.31
N GLN A 776 33.98 -45.12 -21.68
CA GLN A 776 33.91 -45.66 -20.29
C GLN A 776 34.06 -44.79 -19.01
N GLU A 777 32.97 -44.87 -18.22
CA GLU A 777 32.80 -44.95 -16.75
C GLU A 777 34.00 -44.90 -15.75
N VAL A 778 33.76 -44.33 -14.56
CA VAL A 778 33.64 -45.11 -13.29
C VAL A 778 33.06 -44.32 -12.08
N LYS A 779 31.98 -44.89 -11.51
CA LYS A 779 31.43 -44.91 -10.13
C LYS A 779 31.73 -43.79 -9.08
N ARG A 780 30.60 -43.26 -8.55
CA ARG A 780 30.21 -43.12 -7.12
C ARG A 780 31.02 -42.26 -6.11
N ALA A 781 30.41 -41.11 -5.80
CA ALA A 781 29.70 -40.82 -4.53
C ALA A 781 30.43 -40.48 -3.19
N SER A 782 29.61 -39.94 -2.28
CA SER A 782 29.75 -39.87 -0.80
C SER A 782 30.83 -38.98 -0.15
N ALA A 783 30.45 -37.70 0.00
CA ALA A 783 30.08 -37.10 1.30
C ALA A 783 31.13 -36.63 2.34
N LYS A 784 30.74 -35.50 2.97
CA LYS A 784 30.99 -35.07 4.37
C LYS A 784 32.43 -34.73 4.81
N LYS A 785 32.62 -33.41 4.91
CA LYS A 785 32.74 -32.63 6.18
C LYS A 785 34.14 -32.15 6.65
N THR A 786 34.09 -30.88 7.07
CA THR A 786 34.73 -30.23 8.23
C THR A 786 36.23 -29.91 8.27
N SER A 787 36.46 -28.60 8.45
CA SER A 787 37.40 -27.95 9.38
C SER A 787 38.91 -28.14 9.19
N GLY A 788 39.63 -27.01 9.09
CA GLY A 788 41.09 -26.96 9.09
C GLY A 788 41.60 -25.57 8.72
N ALA A 789 41.30 -24.55 9.54
CA ALA A 789 41.86 -23.21 9.33
C ALA A 789 43.26 -23.10 9.96
N SER A 790 44.21 -22.42 9.29
CA SER A 790 45.11 -21.44 9.93
C SER A 790 46.19 -20.83 8.99
N THR A 791 46.56 -19.59 9.33
CA THR A 791 47.89 -18.94 9.16
C THR A 791 48.69 -19.06 7.84
N ALA A 792 48.43 -18.10 6.94
CA ALA A 792 49.25 -16.89 6.73
C ALA A 792 50.77 -16.95 6.36
N LYS A 793 51.06 -16.23 5.26
CA LYS A 793 52.11 -15.19 5.06
C LYS A 793 53.49 -15.53 4.44
N LYS A 794 53.78 -14.70 3.40
CA LYS A 794 55.08 -14.14 2.92
C LYS A 794 56.08 -15.05 2.19
N ASN A 795 56.33 -14.69 0.92
CA ASN A 795 57.53 -13.93 0.51
C ASN A 795 57.32 -13.31 -0.91
N LYS A 796 57.63 -12.02 -1.13
CA LYS A 796 58.79 -11.45 -1.89
C LYS A 796 58.69 -11.59 -3.43
N LYS A 797 59.10 -10.61 -4.26
CA LYS A 797 59.59 -9.21 -4.08
C LYS A 797 59.65 -8.50 -5.47
N GLU A 798 60.03 -7.20 -5.49
CA GLU A 798 60.64 -6.47 -6.64
C GLU A 798 59.73 -6.19 -7.87
N LYS A 799 59.96 -5.23 -8.78
CA LYS A 799 60.64 -3.89 -8.89
C LYS A 799 60.35 -3.41 -10.35
N ALA A 800 60.49 -2.17 -10.83
CA ALA A 800 60.79 -0.84 -10.28
C ALA A 800 60.41 0.25 -11.32
N ASP A 801 60.23 1.50 -10.84
CA ASP A 801 60.57 2.82 -11.39
C ASP A 801 60.56 3.14 -12.91
N SER A 802 59.95 4.28 -13.26
CA SER A 802 60.63 5.38 -13.97
C SER A 802 59.85 6.71 -13.79
N SER A 803 60.53 7.85 -13.97
CA SER A 803 60.10 9.20 -13.55
C SER A 803 60.04 10.22 -14.69
N ASN A 804 59.45 11.40 -14.42
CA ASN A 804 59.99 12.76 -14.68
C ASN A 804 58.84 13.80 -14.82
N ASP A 805 59.02 15.13 -14.68
CA ASP A 805 59.68 15.95 -13.63
C ASP A 805 59.29 17.46 -13.85
N VAL A 806 59.74 18.41 -13.00
CA VAL A 806 59.67 19.91 -13.14
C VAL A 806 58.24 20.51 -12.91
N LEU A 807 57.91 21.30 -11.87
CA LEU A 807 58.38 22.65 -11.40
C LEU A 807 57.84 23.83 -12.29
N ASP A 808 57.50 25.04 -11.82
CA ASP A 808 57.64 25.70 -10.50
C ASP A 808 56.67 26.92 -10.31
N VAL A 809 56.86 27.70 -9.23
CA VAL A 809 56.49 29.12 -8.97
C VAL A 809 55.21 29.44 -8.15
N ILE A 810 55.41 30.25 -7.09
CA ILE A 810 54.42 31.05 -6.33
C ILE A 810 54.98 32.49 -6.19
N PRO A 811 54.13 33.54 -6.20
CA PRO A 811 54.35 34.71 -5.35
C PRO A 811 53.09 35.18 -4.58
N GLU A 812 53.21 36.29 -3.82
CA GLU A 812 52.45 36.54 -2.59
C GLU A 812 51.37 37.66 -2.58
N GLN A 813 50.38 37.47 -1.69
CA GLN A 813 49.75 38.46 -0.78
C GLN A 813 48.88 39.66 -1.25
N ASN A 814 47.90 39.94 -0.35
CA ASN A 814 47.21 41.21 -0.01
C ASN A 814 45.85 41.62 -0.65
N LYS A 815 44.81 41.46 0.18
CA LYS A 815 43.69 42.39 0.50
C LYS A 815 42.98 43.18 -0.63
N SER A 816 41.69 42.86 -0.82
CA SER A 816 40.58 43.83 -0.59
C SER A 816 39.21 43.15 -0.65
N ASN A 817 38.29 43.47 0.28
CA ASN A 817 36.86 43.16 0.14
C ASN A 817 36.21 44.22 -0.76
N ILE A 818 35.78 43.85 -1.97
CA ILE A 818 34.82 44.64 -2.77
C ILE A 818 33.78 43.68 -3.36
N THR A 819 32.50 43.98 -3.14
CA THR A 819 31.35 43.26 -3.70
C THR A 819 31.12 43.68 -5.16
N ASN A 820 31.52 42.82 -6.10
CA ASN A 820 31.22 43.02 -7.52
C ASN A 820 30.09 42.08 -7.95
N TYR A 821 28.89 42.63 -8.19
CA TYR A 821 27.88 41.97 -9.00
C TYR A 821 28.37 41.90 -10.45
N SER A 822 28.55 40.70 -11.01
CA SER A 822 28.86 40.53 -12.42
C SER A 822 27.60 40.72 -13.27
N SER A 823 27.72 41.48 -14.35
CA SER A 823 26.65 41.65 -15.35
C SER A 823 26.13 40.31 -15.89
N PRO A 824 24.83 40.19 -16.22
CA PRO A 824 24.28 38.96 -16.79
C PRO A 824 24.97 38.66 -18.12
N SER A 825 25.64 37.51 -18.20
CA SER A 825 26.31 37.04 -19.42
C SER A 825 25.58 35.84 -19.99
N ASN A 826 25.40 35.82 -21.32
CA ASN A 826 24.68 34.74 -21.99
C ASN A 826 25.39 33.40 -21.77
N PHE A 827 24.68 32.47 -21.14
CA PHE A 827 25.21 31.20 -20.67
C PHE A 827 25.34 30.16 -21.80
N ARG A 828 26.03 29.05 -21.54
CA ARG A 828 26.01 27.85 -22.39
C ARG A 828 25.72 26.61 -21.56
N SER A 829 24.79 25.80 -22.05
CA SER A 829 24.27 24.61 -21.39
C SER A 829 25.36 23.67 -20.87
N GLY A 830 25.33 23.36 -19.57
CA GLY A 830 26.16 22.30 -18.95
C GLY A 830 26.88 22.68 -17.66
N SER A 831 26.99 23.98 -17.32
CA SER A 831 27.83 24.45 -16.19
C SER A 831 27.10 25.24 -15.09
N MET A 832 25.76 25.30 -15.10
CA MET A 832 25.01 26.14 -14.14
C MET A 832 25.07 25.57 -12.73
N LYS A 833 25.25 26.44 -11.74
CA LYS A 833 25.49 26.12 -10.33
C LYS A 833 24.42 26.71 -9.43
N LEU A 834 24.37 26.18 -8.21
CA LEU A 834 23.56 26.74 -7.12
C LEU A 834 23.99 28.19 -6.86
N GLY A 835 23.05 29.13 -6.97
CA GLY A 835 23.26 30.55 -6.75
C GLY A 835 23.59 31.38 -7.99
N ASP A 836 23.77 30.79 -9.17
CA ASP A 836 23.94 31.52 -10.43
C ASP A 836 22.68 32.37 -10.75
N VAL A 837 22.88 33.56 -11.32
CA VAL A 837 21.81 34.49 -11.71
C VAL A 837 21.78 34.64 -13.22
N VAL A 838 20.61 34.43 -13.82
CA VAL A 838 20.37 34.37 -15.27
C VAL A 838 19.03 34.99 -15.63
N THR A 839 18.88 35.48 -16.87
CA THR A 839 17.59 35.92 -17.42
C THR A 839 16.87 34.73 -18.04
N ALA A 840 15.59 34.55 -17.76
CA ALA A 840 14.77 33.46 -18.27
C ALA A 840 13.40 33.97 -18.77
N LYS A 841 12.82 33.31 -19.79
CA LYS A 841 11.50 33.65 -20.31
C LYS A 841 10.40 32.81 -19.69
N VAL A 842 9.25 33.41 -19.40
CA VAL A 842 8.04 32.67 -19.01
C VAL A 842 7.53 31.85 -20.20
N TYR A 843 7.81 30.55 -20.19
CA TYR A 843 7.40 29.62 -21.25
C TYR A 843 5.97 29.10 -21.04
N GLN A 844 5.59 28.82 -19.78
CA GLN A 844 4.25 28.36 -19.43
C GLN A 844 3.90 28.72 -17.98
N ILE A 845 2.75 29.35 -17.77
CA ILE A 845 2.18 29.59 -16.44
C ILE A 845 1.38 28.34 -16.01
N ARG A 846 1.48 27.94 -14.74
CA ARG A 846 0.75 26.82 -14.14
C ARG A 846 0.19 27.24 -12.78
N ALA A 847 -0.84 26.53 -12.30
CA ALA A 847 -1.56 26.86 -11.05
C ALA A 847 -0.70 27.04 -9.79
N TYR A 848 0.51 26.46 -9.75
CA TYR A 848 1.44 26.53 -8.62
C TYR A 848 2.83 27.09 -8.97
N GLY A 849 3.02 27.65 -10.18
CA GLY A 849 4.32 28.21 -10.57
C GLY A 849 4.52 28.45 -12.07
N LEU A 850 5.72 28.89 -12.43
CA LEU A 850 6.13 29.19 -13.80
C LEU A 850 7.09 28.10 -14.32
N VAL A 851 6.93 27.71 -15.59
CA VAL A 851 7.99 27.07 -16.37
C VAL A 851 8.77 28.19 -17.05
N LEU A 852 10.07 28.25 -16.79
CA LEU A 852 10.98 29.25 -17.32
C LEU A 852 11.94 28.62 -18.33
N GLU A 853 12.23 29.30 -19.44
CA GLU A 853 13.15 28.83 -20.49
C GLU A 853 14.33 29.81 -20.63
N LEU A 854 15.55 29.29 -20.53
CA LEU A 854 16.78 30.05 -20.75
C LEU A 854 17.06 30.24 -22.24
N SER A 855 17.93 31.19 -22.58
CA SER A 855 18.30 31.52 -23.97
C SER A 855 19.04 30.40 -24.72
N ASP A 856 19.43 29.32 -24.04
CA ASP A 856 19.98 28.09 -24.63
C ASP A 856 18.96 26.94 -24.75
N GLY A 857 17.68 27.18 -24.41
CA GLY A 857 16.60 26.20 -24.43
C GLY A 857 16.52 25.31 -23.19
N VAL A 858 17.38 25.51 -22.18
CA VAL A 858 17.26 24.80 -20.90
C VAL A 858 16.06 25.33 -20.13
N ARG A 859 15.14 24.43 -19.76
CA ARG A 859 13.93 24.76 -18.98
C ARG A 859 14.15 24.52 -17.49
N GLY A 860 13.58 25.38 -16.66
CA GLY A 860 13.51 25.24 -15.22
C GLY A 860 12.13 25.61 -14.68
N MET A 861 11.99 25.57 -13.35
CA MET A 861 10.70 25.84 -12.68
C MET A 861 10.85 26.85 -11.55
N HIS A 862 9.98 27.85 -11.51
CA HIS A 862 9.73 28.67 -10.33
C HIS A 862 8.42 28.21 -9.66
N LYS A 863 8.38 28.10 -8.33
CA LYS A 863 7.16 27.80 -7.56
C LYS A 863 6.71 29.07 -6.85
N PHE A 864 5.43 29.44 -7.00
CA PHE A 864 4.89 30.61 -6.29
C PHE A 864 4.98 30.41 -4.77
N ALA A 865 5.41 31.45 -4.07
CA ALA A 865 5.23 31.57 -2.62
C ALA A 865 3.75 31.82 -2.29
N GLU A 866 3.32 31.47 -1.08
CA GLU A 866 1.91 31.55 -0.66
C GLU A 866 1.35 32.97 -0.81
N ASN A 867 2.16 33.97 -0.44
CA ASN A 867 1.88 35.41 -0.54
C ASN A 867 2.65 36.11 -1.69
N GLY A 868 3.16 35.37 -2.68
CA GLY A 868 3.93 35.95 -3.79
C GLY A 868 3.06 36.58 -4.89
N HIS A 869 3.67 37.48 -5.69
CA HIS A 869 3.10 37.95 -6.96
C HIS A 869 2.77 36.76 -7.88
N LYS A 870 1.66 36.87 -8.63
CA LYS A 870 1.15 35.81 -9.54
C LYS A 870 0.82 36.32 -10.94
N ASP A 871 0.81 37.64 -11.14
CA ASP A 871 0.58 38.28 -12.41
C ASP A 871 1.88 38.26 -13.23
N PHE A 872 1.91 37.42 -14.26
CA PHE A 872 3.01 37.24 -15.21
C PHE A 872 2.42 36.97 -16.61
N GLU A 873 3.14 37.32 -17.68
CA GLU A 873 2.73 37.04 -19.05
C GLU A 873 3.63 36.02 -19.76
N VAL A 874 3.07 35.20 -20.65
CA VAL A 874 3.87 34.22 -21.42
C VAL A 874 4.73 34.95 -22.45
N GLY A 875 6.05 34.82 -22.33
CA GLY A 875 7.06 35.54 -23.11
C GLY A 875 7.84 36.60 -22.33
N GLU A 876 7.40 36.96 -21.12
CA GLU A 876 8.04 37.92 -20.22
C GLU A 876 9.47 37.49 -19.82
N GLU A 877 10.42 38.43 -19.76
CA GLU A 877 11.82 38.20 -19.35
C GLU A 877 12.01 38.53 -17.87
N LEU A 878 12.34 37.51 -17.07
CA LEU A 878 12.51 37.60 -15.62
C LEU A 878 13.96 37.33 -15.22
N LEU A 879 14.48 38.09 -14.24
CA LEU A 879 15.78 37.82 -13.64
C LEU A 879 15.62 36.77 -12.53
N VAL A 880 16.33 35.65 -12.64
CA VAL A 880 16.18 34.51 -11.74
C VAL A 880 17.49 33.94 -11.24
N LYS A 881 17.44 33.42 -10.01
CA LYS A 881 18.56 32.76 -9.34
C LYS A 881 18.30 31.26 -9.21
N CYS A 882 19.27 30.44 -9.59
CA CYS A 882 19.17 28.99 -9.44
C CYS A 882 19.23 28.60 -7.95
N SER A 883 18.09 28.24 -7.36
CA SER A 883 17.96 27.98 -5.91
C SER A 883 18.18 26.52 -5.54
N SER A 884 17.86 25.59 -6.44
CA SER A 884 18.08 24.14 -6.29
C SER A 884 18.00 23.43 -7.64
N PHE A 885 18.28 22.13 -7.67
CA PHE A 885 17.99 21.25 -8.81
C PHE A 885 17.08 20.12 -8.33
N ASN A 886 16.12 19.71 -9.16
CA ASN A 886 15.26 18.57 -8.83
C ASN A 886 15.97 17.23 -9.12
N ALA A 887 15.34 16.11 -8.73
CA ALA A 887 15.90 14.76 -8.91
C ALA A 887 16.18 14.33 -10.37
N LYS A 888 15.72 15.10 -11.37
CA LYS A 888 16.00 14.91 -12.80
C LYS A 888 17.05 15.88 -13.34
N GLY A 889 17.73 16.64 -12.47
CA GLY A 889 18.73 17.64 -12.85
C GLY A 889 18.16 18.94 -13.44
N ILE A 890 16.84 19.13 -13.38
CA ILE A 890 16.17 20.33 -13.89
C ILE A 890 16.32 21.44 -12.83
N PRO A 891 16.75 22.66 -13.21
CA PRO A 891 16.93 23.76 -12.27
C PRO A 891 15.59 24.29 -11.73
N VAL A 892 15.63 24.65 -10.45
CA VAL A 892 14.56 25.36 -9.75
C VAL A 892 15.03 26.79 -9.48
N PHE A 893 14.17 27.74 -9.78
CA PHE A 893 14.48 29.17 -9.78
C PHE A 893 13.72 29.91 -8.67
N SER A 894 14.41 30.83 -8.00
CA SER A 894 13.78 31.93 -7.26
C SER A 894 13.86 33.20 -8.11
N LEU A 895 12.75 33.94 -8.20
CA LEU A 895 12.74 35.29 -8.74
C LEU A 895 13.71 36.18 -7.94
N LEU A 896 14.23 37.21 -8.59
CA LEU A 896 14.84 38.38 -7.97
C LEU A 896 14.00 39.60 -8.35
N ASP A 897 13.75 40.47 -7.39
CA ASP A 897 13.05 41.75 -7.58
C ASP A 897 13.91 42.79 -8.34
#